data_AF-A0A9N9T7U2-F1
#
_entry.id   AF-A0A9N9T7U2-F1
#
_cell.length_a   1.000
_cell.length_b   1.000
_cell.length_c   1.000
_cell.angle_alpha   90.00
_cell.angle_beta   90.00
_cell.angle_gamma   90.00
#
_symmetry.space_group_name_H-M   'P 1'
#
loop_
_entity.id
_entity.type
_entity.pdbx_description
1 polymer ?
#
loop_
_entity_poly.entity_id
_entity_poly.type
_entity_poly.pdbx_seq_one_letter_code
_entity_poly.pdbx_strand_id
1 'polypeptide(L)'
;MGMSHTICAAKNCNNKAYNCDASFFSFPKDKARALVWLIQSGREDLKHKIGKLDSYKLCSYHFENKSFRNYLKNRLHHHAIPRIFPSLEGPSIDESQNEHNYAKSSVYVLSDPIVWTQELDSIKKGKIDFETKQRDLSLQLTTALFNNTDSNGKIINLQNATNVLTKKLVRLKEICDATLKSYSRGLETNNHDVIKENLATLDQIKEQLAQINSDQKQTDTEIANLEHNMKDFAEDGNKQSELTEIEEQLNIKENLVQELISANYVVDYQAIAENEAKIAQLEQKKLELQHVLKNIVKPGKWSEQRRKRVQDLDHQLFVLKKKVQDQNQLIKKKAKDEERLKVLNKEILELTQTKVKLAMGEGEIARMKVIHSKQQNVFKRRVEEAEAVNRRLKLALSGKQQAQESKNTGKAERIELWLKQEFDLYETLLEAETTLNVLLEDQATVQHQLDEMRNNSDGNPTDYKSIEDDLVLRSVQIQNLQQHLLDYNEDTEAKTRIDKFQTMAEAKYGINFLFGKAAEILKEKVSLQMKLTELQEHYSETQEKHQTQGEEAPQMQQDYEKNIASFMIEISGNKDSFAKEESLQNQIEEVEIKTEELREQLEDVFTQEQLQTQGEEAEQIPEEYEEKITVLFTQISESEDSVAEEEAPHNQIEEVEIKIEELGEELQDVFSENSSVKRSVDDDFKRCSNEDHNPPRKRKRKD
;
A
#
# COMPACT_ATOMS: atom_id res chain seq x y z
N MET A 1 70.19 -12.15 43.80
CA MET A 1 68.73 -12.35 43.73
C MET A 1 68.24 -11.74 42.42
N GLY A 2 67.88 -12.56 41.42
CA GLY A 2 67.40 -12.06 40.12
C GLY A 2 65.99 -11.50 40.26
N MET A 3 65.81 -10.20 40.05
CA MET A 3 64.48 -9.59 40.00
C MET A 3 63.73 -10.15 38.78
N SER A 4 62.68 -10.94 39.00
CA SER A 4 61.80 -11.39 37.93
C SER A 4 61.03 -10.18 37.39
N HIS A 5 61.48 -9.61 36.28
CA HIS A 5 60.77 -8.51 35.64
C HIS A 5 59.44 -9.01 35.10
N THR A 6 58.33 -8.45 35.59
CA THR A 6 56.99 -8.73 35.07
C THR A 6 56.85 -8.08 33.69
N ILE A 7 56.42 -8.85 32.69
CA ILE A 7 56.29 -8.42 31.28
C ILE A 7 54.85 -8.68 30.82
N CYS A 8 54.33 -7.80 29.96
CA CYS A 8 53.01 -8.00 29.36
C CYS A 8 53.04 -9.15 28.35
N ALA A 9 52.04 -10.02 28.39
CA ALA A 9 51.94 -11.19 27.52
C ALA A 9 51.32 -10.89 26.15
N ALA A 10 50.66 -9.74 26.00
CA ALA A 10 49.97 -9.36 24.76
C ALA A 10 50.92 -9.31 23.56
N LYS A 11 50.45 -9.80 22.41
CA LYS A 11 51.21 -9.76 21.17
C LYS A 11 51.51 -8.29 20.80
N ASN A 12 52.76 -8.02 20.47
CA ASN A 12 53.30 -6.69 20.12
C ASN A 12 53.35 -5.64 21.24
N CYS A 13 53.05 -6.00 22.49
CA CYS A 13 53.17 -5.11 23.65
C CYS A 13 54.59 -5.17 24.25
N ASN A 14 55.24 -4.01 24.40
CA ASN A 14 56.60 -3.93 24.98
C ASN A 14 56.62 -3.46 26.45
N ASN A 15 55.46 -3.40 27.09
CA ASN A 15 55.34 -2.94 28.47
C ASN A 15 55.89 -3.99 29.45
N LYS A 16 56.70 -3.50 30.38
CA LYS A 16 57.38 -4.21 31.44
C LYS A 16 57.19 -3.40 32.71
N ALA A 17 57.15 -4.06 33.87
CA ALA A 17 56.88 -3.40 35.15
C ALA A 17 57.89 -2.29 35.54
N TYR A 18 59.04 -2.19 34.86
CA TYR A 18 60.02 -1.13 35.09
C TYR A 18 59.99 -0.01 34.04
N ASN A 19 59.29 -0.19 32.91
CA ASN A 19 59.28 0.79 31.81
C ASN A 19 57.91 1.44 31.61
N CYS A 20 56.93 1.12 32.45
CA CYS A 20 55.63 1.77 32.47
C CYS A 20 54.99 1.71 33.86
N ASP A 21 54.12 2.68 34.16
CA ASP A 21 53.37 2.77 35.42
C ASP A 21 52.09 1.92 35.41
N ALA A 22 51.97 0.98 34.47
CA ALA A 22 50.80 0.13 34.33
C ALA A 22 50.76 -0.94 35.42
N SER A 23 49.55 -1.24 35.90
CA SER A 23 49.33 -2.42 36.75
C SER A 23 49.32 -3.69 35.89
N PHE A 24 49.90 -4.79 36.39
CA PHE A 24 49.98 -6.06 35.66
C PHE A 24 49.08 -7.12 36.29
N PHE A 25 48.14 -7.64 35.51
CA PHE A 25 47.11 -8.58 35.95
C PHE A 25 47.38 -9.98 35.40
N SER A 26 47.45 -10.96 36.30
CA SER A 26 47.53 -12.37 35.91
C SER A 26 46.26 -12.81 35.20
N PHE A 27 46.39 -13.79 34.30
CA PHE A 27 45.24 -14.41 33.66
C PHE A 27 44.30 -15.02 34.72
N PRO A 28 42.97 -15.00 34.50
CA PRO A 28 42.01 -15.65 35.38
C PRO A 28 42.33 -17.15 35.56
N LYS A 29 42.09 -17.69 36.76
CA LYS A 29 42.19 -19.14 37.01
C LYS A 29 41.07 -19.94 36.33
N ASP A 30 39.95 -19.29 36.08
CA ASP A 30 38.85 -19.87 35.34
C ASP A 30 39.25 -20.08 33.87
N LYS A 31 39.17 -21.34 33.41
CA LYS A 31 39.68 -21.74 32.09
C LYS A 31 38.94 -21.04 30.95
N ALA A 32 37.63 -20.86 31.07
CA ALA A 32 36.83 -20.21 30.03
C ALA A 32 37.21 -18.73 29.89
N ARG A 33 37.34 -18.01 31.01
CA ARG A 33 37.77 -16.62 31.00
C ARG A 33 39.22 -16.44 30.57
N ALA A 34 40.10 -17.36 30.95
CA ALA A 34 41.49 -17.35 30.51
C ALA A 34 41.61 -17.52 28.99
N LEU A 35 40.80 -18.37 28.37
CA LEU A 35 40.73 -18.51 26.91
C LEU A 35 40.31 -17.21 26.23
N VAL A 36 39.31 -16.50 26.76
CA VAL A 36 38.88 -15.20 26.21
C VAL A 36 40.01 -14.18 26.27
N TRP A 37 40.71 -14.07 27.40
CA TRP A 37 41.88 -13.17 27.51
C TRP A 37 43.00 -13.57 26.55
N LEU A 38 43.18 -14.87 26.31
CA LEU A 38 44.23 -15.39 25.45
C LEU A 38 44.01 -14.99 23.99
N ILE A 39 42.80 -15.22 23.48
CA ILE A 39 42.36 -14.85 22.13
C ILE A 39 42.49 -13.34 21.93
N GLN A 40 41.93 -12.55 22.86
CA GLN A 40 41.98 -11.09 22.73
C GLN A 40 43.41 -10.54 22.74
N SER A 41 44.32 -11.18 23.47
CA SER A 41 45.74 -10.80 23.49
C SER A 41 46.55 -11.24 22.27
N GLY A 42 45.93 -11.96 21.32
CA GLY A 42 46.59 -12.53 20.13
C GLY A 42 47.63 -13.61 20.47
N ARG A 43 47.42 -14.34 21.57
CA ARG A 43 48.35 -15.35 22.09
C ARG A 43 47.78 -16.76 22.07
N GLU A 44 47.04 -17.10 21.02
CA GLU A 44 46.48 -18.44 20.81
C GLU A 44 47.57 -19.54 20.82
N ASP A 45 48.83 -19.17 20.56
CA ASP A 45 50.00 -20.03 20.72
C ASP A 45 50.10 -20.65 22.13
N LEU A 46 49.62 -19.96 23.17
CA LEU A 46 49.64 -20.44 24.56
C LEU A 46 48.44 -21.32 24.93
N LYS A 47 47.55 -21.65 24.00
CA LYS A 47 46.32 -22.44 24.28
C LYS A 47 46.63 -23.81 24.89
N HIS A 48 47.75 -24.43 24.50
CA HIS A 48 48.24 -25.69 25.07
C HIS A 48 48.65 -25.59 26.55
N LYS A 49 48.87 -24.37 27.08
CA LYS A 49 49.24 -24.09 28.48
C LYS A 49 48.09 -23.53 29.32
N ILE A 50 46.83 -23.75 28.92
CA ILE A 50 45.64 -23.16 29.57
C ILE A 50 45.58 -23.34 31.10
N GLY A 51 46.14 -24.44 31.63
CA GLY A 51 46.20 -24.72 33.07
C GLY A 51 47.33 -24.02 33.84
N LYS A 52 48.21 -23.27 33.17
CA LYS A 52 49.37 -22.56 33.74
C LYS A 52 49.48 -21.10 33.27
N LEU A 53 48.35 -20.51 32.85
CA LEU A 53 48.32 -19.13 32.34
C LEU A 53 48.41 -18.06 33.43
N ASP A 54 48.21 -18.41 34.69
CA ASP A 54 48.32 -17.52 35.85
C ASP A 54 49.72 -16.87 36.01
N SER A 55 50.74 -17.51 35.44
CA SER A 55 52.12 -17.00 35.32
C SER A 55 52.27 -15.85 34.29
N TYR A 56 51.35 -15.72 33.34
CA TYR A 56 51.34 -14.65 32.33
C TYR A 56 50.52 -13.48 32.84
N LYS A 57 50.89 -12.27 32.42
CA LYS A 57 50.25 -11.03 32.89
C LYS A 57 49.95 -10.08 31.74
N LEU A 58 48.85 -9.35 31.83
CA LEU A 58 48.50 -8.24 30.93
C LEU A 58 48.60 -6.91 31.67
N CYS A 59 49.15 -5.89 31.01
CA CYS A 59 49.20 -4.55 31.58
C CYS A 59 47.83 -3.86 31.54
N SER A 60 47.62 -2.87 32.42
CA SER A 60 46.34 -2.17 32.59
C SER A 60 45.87 -1.44 31.34
N TYR A 61 46.76 -1.11 30.40
CA TYR A 61 46.40 -0.40 29.17
C TYR A 61 45.57 -1.23 28.18
N HIS A 62 45.48 -2.56 28.36
CA HIS A 62 44.62 -3.41 27.53
C HIS A 62 43.16 -3.44 27.98
N PHE A 63 42.81 -2.70 29.05
CA PHE A 63 41.48 -2.68 29.64
C PHE A 63 40.90 -1.27 29.62
N GLU A 64 39.63 -1.16 29.25
CA GLU A 64 38.89 0.09 29.35
C GLU A 64 38.71 0.53 30.81
N ASN A 65 38.57 1.85 31.05
CA ASN A 65 38.41 2.43 32.39
C ASN A 65 37.28 1.78 33.20
N LYS A 66 36.18 1.39 32.55
CA LYS A 66 35.02 0.72 33.19
C LYS A 66 35.32 -0.70 33.70
N SER A 67 36.45 -1.29 33.32
CA SER A 67 36.86 -2.64 33.75
C SER A 67 37.50 -2.66 35.14
N PHE A 68 37.81 -1.49 35.72
CA PHE A 68 38.48 -1.35 37.00
C PHE A 68 37.51 -1.02 38.13
N ARG A 69 37.72 -1.63 39.30
CA ARG A 69 36.97 -1.38 40.54
C ARG A 69 37.42 -0.12 41.27
N ASN A 70 38.52 0.48 40.85
CA ASN A 70 39.10 1.65 41.49
C ASN A 70 39.79 2.57 40.48
N TYR A 71 39.96 3.83 40.87
CA TYR A 71 40.59 4.86 40.05
C TYR A 71 42.10 4.64 39.83
N LEU A 72 42.77 3.94 40.75
CA LEU A 72 44.20 3.59 40.62
C LEU A 72 44.48 2.49 39.57
N LYS A 73 43.45 1.95 38.91
CA LYS A 73 43.54 0.90 37.88
C LYS A 73 44.40 -0.32 38.27
N ASN A 74 44.44 -0.65 39.56
CA ASN A 74 45.19 -1.80 40.08
C ASN A 74 44.28 -2.95 40.57
N ARG A 75 42.95 -2.82 40.40
CA ARG A 75 41.97 -3.88 40.67
C ARG A 75 40.94 -3.99 39.55
N LEU A 76 40.85 -5.16 38.93
CA LEU A 76 39.85 -5.46 37.89
C LEU A 76 38.53 -5.98 38.48
N HIS A 77 37.44 -5.74 37.76
CA HIS A 77 36.19 -6.44 38.00
C HIS A 77 36.33 -7.95 37.71
N HIS A 78 35.54 -8.77 38.42
CA HIS A 78 35.54 -10.21 38.21
C HIS A 78 35.09 -10.62 36.79
N HIS A 79 34.41 -9.74 36.05
CA HIS A 79 33.95 -9.96 34.68
C HIS A 79 34.77 -9.14 33.67
N ALA A 80 35.93 -8.59 34.06
CA ALA A 80 36.76 -7.80 33.16
C ALA A 80 37.31 -8.65 32.00
N ILE A 81 37.30 -8.05 30.81
CA ILE A 81 37.79 -8.61 29.55
C ILE A 81 38.70 -7.55 28.91
N PRO A 82 39.94 -7.88 28.52
CA PRO A 82 40.80 -6.95 27.80
C PRO A 82 40.25 -6.75 26.38
N ARG A 83 40.16 -5.50 25.94
CA ARG A 83 39.55 -5.12 24.65
C ARG A 83 40.42 -4.18 23.82
N ILE A 84 41.48 -3.63 24.41
CA ILE A 84 42.30 -2.60 23.76
C ILE A 84 43.57 -3.26 23.21
N PHE A 85 43.55 -3.56 21.91
CA PHE A 85 44.67 -4.08 21.14
C PHE A 85 44.67 -3.43 19.74
N PRO A 86 45.80 -2.92 19.22
CA PRO A 86 45.86 -2.37 17.87
C PRO A 86 45.69 -3.49 16.86
N SER A 87 44.64 -3.37 16.03
CA SER A 87 44.40 -4.26 14.89
C SER A 87 45.55 -4.15 13.89
N LEU A 88 45.93 -5.28 13.28
CA LEU A 88 46.88 -5.32 12.15
C LEU A 88 46.30 -4.72 10.85
N GLU A 89 45.05 -4.26 10.89
CA GLU A 89 44.32 -3.64 9.78
C GLU A 89 43.85 -2.23 10.17
N GLY A 90 44.70 -1.21 9.95
CA GLY A 90 44.30 0.21 9.92
C GLY A 90 43.71 0.83 11.22
N PRO A 91 43.70 2.17 11.35
CA PRO A 91 43.41 2.80 12.63
C PRO A 91 41.90 2.87 12.86
N SER A 92 41.47 2.31 13.99
CA SER A 92 40.20 2.63 14.61
C SER A 92 40.49 3.06 16.05
N ILE A 93 39.87 4.19 16.42
CA ILE A 93 39.62 4.71 17.78
C ILE A 93 40.61 5.76 18.32
N ASP A 94 40.12 7.01 18.32
CA ASP A 94 40.21 8.05 19.36
C ASP A 94 41.59 8.30 20.02
N GLU A 95 42.28 9.33 19.53
CA GLU A 95 43.63 9.76 19.92
C GLU A 95 43.76 10.38 21.31
N SER A 96 42.76 10.30 22.19
CA SER A 96 42.82 11.09 23.43
C SER A 96 43.49 10.45 24.66
N GLN A 97 43.93 9.17 24.65
CA GLN A 97 44.40 8.53 25.92
C GLN A 97 45.57 7.50 25.92
N ASN A 98 46.40 7.31 24.88
CA ASN A 98 47.35 6.16 24.91
C ASN A 98 48.84 6.47 24.66
N GLU A 99 49.61 6.62 25.75
CA GLU A 99 51.08 6.45 25.79
C GLU A 99 51.47 4.95 25.84
N HIS A 100 50.96 4.13 24.93
CA HIS A 100 51.22 2.69 24.91
C HIS A 100 52.38 2.33 23.96
N ASN A 101 53.42 1.66 24.48
CA ASN A 101 54.63 1.33 23.73
C ASN A 101 54.47 0.07 22.84
N TYR A 102 54.36 0.26 21.52
CA TYR A 102 54.35 -0.80 20.48
C TYR A 102 55.66 -0.77 19.66
N ALA A 103 56.16 -1.93 19.24
CA ALA A 103 57.39 -2.01 18.44
C ALA A 103 57.19 -1.41 17.02
N LYS A 104 57.99 -0.39 16.64
CA LYS A 104 58.22 -0.06 15.23
C LYS A 104 59.21 -1.07 14.65
N SER A 105 58.80 -1.89 13.68
CA SER A 105 59.70 -2.81 12.97
C SER A 105 60.78 -2.03 12.20
N SER A 106 62.02 -2.14 12.66
CA SER A 106 63.23 -1.62 12.03
C SER A 106 63.74 -2.62 10.98
N VAL A 107 63.61 -2.28 9.69
CA VAL A 107 64.29 -2.98 8.60
C VAL A 107 65.63 -2.26 8.35
N TYR A 108 66.74 -2.94 8.62
CA TYR A 108 68.08 -2.46 8.23
C TYR A 108 68.22 -2.56 6.71
N VAL A 109 68.49 -1.43 6.04
CA VAL A 109 68.95 -1.41 4.64
C VAL A 109 70.35 -0.81 4.64
N LEU A 110 71.31 -1.62 4.20
CA LEU A 110 72.65 -1.18 3.82
C LEU A 110 72.57 -0.54 2.42
N SER A 111 73.02 0.73 2.36
CA SER A 111 73.60 1.49 1.23
C SER A 111 72.80 1.69 -0.07
N ASP A 112 72.34 2.95 -0.19
CA ASP A 112 72.04 3.86 -1.32
C ASP A 112 71.06 3.48 -2.45
N PRO A 113 70.01 4.32 -2.68
CA PRO A 113 69.91 5.06 -3.95
C PRO A 113 69.19 6.43 -3.85
N ILE A 114 69.86 7.51 -4.26
CA ILE A 114 69.32 8.89 -4.28
C ILE A 114 68.36 9.16 -5.48
N VAL A 115 68.16 8.21 -6.40
CA VAL A 115 67.38 8.46 -7.64
C VAL A 115 65.91 8.01 -7.57
N TRP A 116 65.53 7.18 -6.59
CA TRP A 116 64.17 6.59 -6.53
C TRP A 116 63.14 7.39 -5.73
N THR A 117 63.53 8.46 -5.03
CA THR A 117 62.68 9.09 -4.01
C THR A 117 61.49 9.85 -4.60
N GLN A 118 61.66 10.51 -5.75
CA GLN A 118 60.62 11.38 -6.33
C GLN A 118 59.47 10.61 -7.01
N GLU A 119 59.78 9.50 -7.69
CA GLU A 119 58.77 8.58 -8.23
C GLU A 119 58.08 7.80 -7.11
N LEU A 120 58.82 7.36 -6.08
CA LEU A 120 58.22 6.72 -4.91
C LEU A 120 57.23 7.66 -4.20
N ASP A 121 57.58 8.93 -4.06
CA ASP A 121 56.72 9.90 -3.38
C ASP A 121 55.48 10.27 -4.22
N SER A 122 55.61 10.30 -5.55
CA SER A 122 54.48 10.47 -6.46
C SER A 122 53.54 9.25 -6.43
N ILE A 123 54.10 8.05 -6.39
CA ILE A 123 53.34 6.79 -6.25
C ILE A 123 52.67 6.70 -4.88
N LYS A 124 53.35 7.08 -3.80
CA LYS A 124 52.77 7.15 -2.45
C LYS A 124 51.62 8.14 -2.40
N LYS A 125 51.76 9.32 -3.03
CA LYS A 125 50.70 10.31 -3.10
C LYS A 125 49.49 9.81 -3.91
N GLY A 126 49.73 9.21 -5.07
CA GLY A 126 48.67 8.58 -5.88
C GLY A 126 47.97 7.42 -5.15
N LYS A 127 48.72 6.64 -4.37
CA LYS A 127 48.17 5.58 -3.52
C LYS A 127 47.27 6.16 -2.42
N ILE A 128 47.71 7.22 -1.75
CA ILE A 128 46.89 7.92 -0.73
C ILE A 128 45.62 8.48 -1.38
N ASP A 129 45.72 9.12 -2.54
CA ASP A 129 44.58 9.70 -3.26
C ASP A 129 43.56 8.61 -3.67
N PHE A 130 44.04 7.46 -4.16
CA PHE A 130 43.20 6.30 -4.46
C PHE A 130 42.55 5.71 -3.21
N GLU A 131 43.30 5.56 -2.12
CA GLU A 131 42.77 5.08 -0.84
C GLU A 131 41.73 6.03 -0.24
N THR A 132 41.88 7.35 -0.42
CA THR A 132 40.85 8.33 -0.03
C THR A 132 39.62 8.25 -0.93
N LYS A 133 39.77 8.12 -2.25
CA LYS A 133 38.63 7.92 -3.17
C LYS A 133 37.89 6.62 -2.89
N GLN A 134 38.62 5.55 -2.58
CA GLN A 134 38.04 4.27 -2.21
C GLN A 134 37.25 4.37 -0.90
N ARG A 135 37.77 5.12 0.09
CA ARG A 135 37.03 5.42 1.32
C ARG A 135 35.77 6.25 1.06
N ASP A 136 35.86 7.29 0.25
CA ASP A 136 34.71 8.13 -0.11
C ASP A 136 33.63 7.33 -0.85
N LEU A 137 34.03 6.49 -1.82
CA LEU A 137 33.08 5.60 -2.51
C LEU A 137 32.44 4.60 -1.53
N SER A 138 33.21 4.01 -0.62
CA SER A 138 32.67 3.12 0.41
C SER A 138 31.72 3.84 1.36
N LEU A 139 31.99 5.10 1.71
CA LEU A 139 31.10 5.92 2.53
C LEU A 139 29.81 6.29 1.79
N GLN A 140 29.90 6.67 0.51
CA GLN A 140 28.75 6.93 -0.35
C GLN A 140 27.89 5.68 -0.52
N LEU A 141 28.52 4.53 -0.77
CA LEU A 141 27.82 3.24 -0.90
C LEU A 141 27.14 2.85 0.42
N THR A 142 27.82 3.03 1.56
CA THR A 142 27.25 2.75 2.89
C THR A 142 26.05 3.65 3.17
N THR A 143 26.14 4.93 2.80
CA THR A 143 25.05 5.90 2.95
C THR A 143 23.88 5.56 2.03
N ALA A 144 24.14 5.19 0.77
CA ALA A 144 23.11 4.77 -0.17
C ALA A 144 22.42 3.47 0.28
N LEU A 145 23.18 2.50 0.78
CA LEU A 145 22.63 1.25 1.33
C LEU A 145 21.81 1.50 2.61
N PHE A 146 22.26 2.40 3.48
CA PHE A 146 21.51 2.83 4.67
C PHE A 146 20.20 3.52 4.30
N ASN A 147 20.23 4.44 3.33
CA ASN A 147 19.02 5.12 2.86
C ASN A 147 18.05 4.15 2.17
N ASN A 148 18.55 3.22 1.35
CA ASN A 148 17.72 2.20 0.72
C ASN A 148 17.09 1.24 1.74
N THR A 149 17.81 0.89 2.81
CA THR A 149 17.26 0.05 3.89
C THR A 149 16.23 0.80 4.73
N ASP A 150 16.42 2.08 5.01
CA ASP A 150 15.43 2.94 5.68
C ASP A 150 14.17 3.14 4.82
N SER A 151 14.32 3.42 3.52
CA SER A 151 13.20 3.52 2.57
C SER A 151 12.43 2.20 2.45
N ASN A 152 13.12 1.05 2.38
CA ASN A 152 12.48 -0.26 2.39
C ASN A 152 11.70 -0.50 3.69
N GLY A 153 12.22 -0.07 4.83
CA GLY A 153 11.51 -0.12 6.10
C GLY A 153 10.22 0.71 6.10
N LYS A 154 10.26 1.92 5.53
CA LYS A 154 9.08 2.79 5.37
C LYS A 154 8.03 2.19 4.43
N ILE A 155 8.45 1.58 3.32
CA ILE A 155 7.56 0.88 2.39
C ILE A 155 6.82 -0.28 3.07
N ILE A 156 7.53 -1.08 3.87
CA ILE A 156 6.92 -2.19 4.62
C ILE A 156 5.89 -1.66 5.63
N ASN A 157 6.18 -0.56 6.32
CA ASN A 157 5.25 0.05 7.27
C ASN A 157 3.99 0.59 6.58
N LEU A 158 4.14 1.23 5.42
CA LEU A 158 3.01 1.70 4.62
C LEU A 158 2.16 0.55 4.08
N GLN A 159 2.79 -0.51 3.57
CA GLN A 159 2.07 -1.72 3.15
C GLN A 159 1.25 -2.33 4.30
N ASN A 160 1.81 -2.34 5.51
CA ASN A 160 1.08 -2.80 6.70
C ASN A 160 -0.09 -1.88 7.06
N ALA A 161 0.09 -0.56 6.99
CA ALA A 161 -0.97 0.43 7.25
C ALA A 161 -2.12 0.28 6.24
N THR A 162 -1.81 0.17 4.94
CA THR A 162 -2.79 -0.06 3.87
C THR A 162 -3.53 -1.38 4.07
N ASN A 163 -2.83 -2.46 4.41
CA ASN A 163 -3.47 -3.75 4.72
C ASN A 163 -4.44 -3.67 5.90
N VAL A 164 -4.11 -2.90 6.93
CA VAL A 164 -5.01 -2.66 8.06
C VAL A 164 -6.24 -1.86 7.64
N LEU A 165 -6.08 -0.83 6.80
CA LEU A 165 -7.20 -0.05 6.27
C LEU A 165 -8.14 -0.90 5.40
N THR A 166 -7.58 -1.72 4.52
CA THR A 166 -8.36 -2.67 3.69
C THR A 166 -9.18 -3.61 4.56
N LYS A 167 -8.59 -4.19 5.62
CA LYS A 167 -9.32 -5.06 6.56
C LYS A 167 -10.43 -4.32 7.29
N LYS A 168 -10.18 -3.08 7.73
CA LYS A 168 -11.21 -2.23 8.35
C LYS A 168 -12.37 -1.96 7.39
N LEU A 169 -12.09 -1.62 6.14
CA LEU A 169 -13.11 -1.36 5.11
C LEU A 169 -13.97 -2.59 4.80
N VAL A 170 -13.36 -3.76 4.65
CA VAL A 170 -14.09 -5.02 4.41
C VAL A 170 -15.04 -5.31 5.57
N ARG A 171 -14.57 -5.20 6.81
CA ARG A 171 -15.41 -5.40 8.00
C ARG A 171 -16.55 -4.39 8.09
N LEU A 172 -16.29 -3.13 7.75
CA LEU A 172 -17.31 -2.07 7.74
C LEU A 172 -18.38 -2.32 6.68
N LYS A 173 -17.98 -2.80 5.51
CA LYS A 173 -18.89 -3.22 4.44
C LYS A 173 -19.82 -4.34 4.91
N GLU A 174 -19.28 -5.37 5.55
CA GLU A 174 -20.07 -6.49 6.10
C GLU A 174 -21.09 -6.02 7.14
N ILE A 175 -20.69 -5.11 8.03
CA ILE A 175 -21.57 -4.54 9.06
C ILE A 175 -22.68 -3.70 8.38
N CYS A 176 -22.32 -2.86 7.40
CA CYS A 176 -23.29 -2.04 6.67
C CYS A 176 -24.33 -2.90 5.92
N ASP A 177 -23.87 -3.94 5.20
CA ASP A 177 -24.74 -4.86 4.47
C ASP A 177 -25.69 -5.62 5.43
N ALA A 178 -25.20 -6.01 6.61
CA ALA A 178 -26.02 -6.66 7.64
C ALA A 178 -27.05 -5.70 8.26
N THR A 179 -26.65 -4.47 8.57
CA THR A 179 -27.52 -3.42 9.11
C THR A 179 -28.61 -3.04 8.11
N LEU A 180 -28.30 -2.90 6.82
CA LEU A 180 -29.29 -2.59 5.77
C LEU A 180 -30.32 -3.71 5.63
N LYS A 181 -29.91 -4.97 5.63
CA LYS A 181 -30.83 -6.13 5.61
C LYS A 181 -31.74 -6.16 6.85
N SER A 182 -31.18 -5.88 8.02
CA SER A 182 -31.93 -5.80 9.28
C SER A 182 -32.95 -4.65 9.27
N TYR A 183 -32.57 -3.50 8.71
CA TYR A 183 -33.41 -2.32 8.57
C TYR A 183 -34.60 -2.57 7.63
N SER A 184 -34.37 -3.17 6.45
CA SER A 184 -35.43 -3.57 5.52
C SER A 184 -36.44 -4.51 6.17
N ARG A 185 -35.96 -5.52 6.91
CA ARG A 185 -36.85 -6.43 7.67
C ARG A 185 -37.63 -5.71 8.76
N GLY A 186 -37.04 -4.71 9.42
CA GLY A 186 -37.70 -3.87 10.40
C GLY A 186 -38.87 -3.07 9.81
N LEU A 187 -38.69 -2.55 8.59
CA LEU A 187 -39.75 -1.84 7.84
C LEU A 187 -40.88 -2.79 7.42
N GLU A 188 -40.55 -3.97 6.88
CA GLU A 188 -41.54 -4.99 6.49
C GLU A 188 -42.38 -5.49 7.67
N THR A 189 -41.78 -5.54 8.87
CA THR A 189 -42.43 -6.01 10.09
C THR A 189 -43.01 -4.89 10.96
N ASN A 190 -42.91 -3.64 10.51
CA ASN A 190 -43.32 -2.43 11.23
C ASN A 190 -42.76 -2.34 12.67
N ASN A 191 -41.55 -2.86 12.88
CA ASN A 191 -40.90 -2.92 14.18
C ASN A 191 -40.01 -1.70 14.42
N HIS A 192 -40.56 -0.71 15.12
CA HIS A 192 -39.88 0.56 15.41
C HIS A 192 -38.58 0.43 16.22
N ASP A 193 -38.46 -0.57 17.12
CA ASP A 193 -37.26 -0.74 17.93
C ASP A 193 -36.07 -1.22 17.08
N VAL A 194 -36.33 -2.17 16.17
CA VAL A 194 -35.32 -2.67 15.21
C VAL A 194 -34.87 -1.58 14.24
N ILE A 195 -35.80 -0.74 13.77
CA ILE A 195 -35.49 0.41 12.90
C ILE A 195 -34.59 1.41 13.64
N LYS A 196 -34.92 1.74 14.91
CA LYS A 196 -34.17 2.69 15.73
C LYS A 196 -32.76 2.21 16.06
N GLU A 197 -32.59 0.93 16.38
CA GLU A 197 -31.28 0.33 16.65
C GLU A 197 -30.39 0.33 15.39
N ASN A 198 -30.97 -0.01 14.23
CA ASN A 198 -30.23 0.01 12.96
C ASN A 198 -29.80 1.44 12.56
N LEU A 199 -30.64 2.47 12.78
CA LEU A 199 -30.27 3.87 12.55
C LEU A 199 -29.10 4.30 13.43
N ALA A 200 -29.08 3.92 14.72
CA ALA A 200 -27.94 4.20 15.61
C ALA A 200 -26.65 3.50 15.14
N THR A 201 -26.74 2.27 14.63
CA THR A 201 -25.57 1.59 14.04
C THR A 201 -25.09 2.22 12.73
N LEU A 202 -25.99 2.80 11.91
CA LEU A 202 -25.61 3.55 10.71
C LEU A 202 -24.87 4.85 11.05
N ASP A 203 -25.26 5.55 12.12
CA ASP A 203 -24.53 6.72 12.61
C ASP A 203 -23.11 6.34 13.07
N GLN A 204 -22.96 5.20 13.76
CA GLN A 204 -21.65 4.70 14.18
C GLN A 204 -20.78 4.28 12.98
N ILE A 205 -21.36 3.67 11.95
CA ILE A 205 -20.69 3.34 10.68
C ILE A 205 -20.15 4.60 9.99
N LYS A 206 -20.95 5.67 9.97
CA LYS A 206 -20.58 6.96 9.39
C LYS A 206 -19.35 7.58 10.09
N GLU A 207 -19.28 7.48 11.41
CA GLU A 207 -18.13 7.97 12.19
C GLU A 207 -16.86 7.13 11.94
N GLN A 208 -16.99 5.81 11.82
CA GLN A 208 -15.87 4.93 11.47
C GLN A 208 -15.33 5.19 10.05
N LEU A 209 -16.19 5.50 9.08
CA LEU A 209 -15.78 5.91 7.73
C LEU A 209 -15.02 7.24 7.72
N ALA A 210 -15.40 8.20 8.57
CA ALA A 210 -14.67 9.46 8.71
C ALA A 210 -13.25 9.23 9.25
N GLN A 211 -13.07 8.31 10.20
CA GLN A 211 -11.76 7.95 10.72
C GLN A 211 -10.89 7.25 9.66
N ILE A 212 -11.44 6.28 8.91
CA ILE A 212 -10.71 5.59 7.83
C ILE A 212 -10.25 6.58 6.76
N ASN A 213 -11.10 7.55 6.39
CA ASN A 213 -10.74 8.58 5.43
C ASN A 213 -9.59 9.48 5.94
N SER A 214 -9.53 9.75 7.25
CA SER A 214 -8.40 10.46 7.86
C SER A 214 -7.11 9.64 7.82
N ASP A 215 -7.18 8.35 8.20
CA ASP A 215 -6.03 7.43 8.19
C ASP A 215 -5.49 7.22 6.76
N GLN A 216 -6.37 7.16 5.75
CA GLN A 216 -6.00 7.05 4.33
C GLN A 216 -5.26 8.29 3.86
N LYS A 217 -5.76 9.50 4.17
CA LYS A 217 -5.07 10.76 3.79
C LYS A 217 -3.67 10.86 4.38
N GLN A 218 -3.48 10.39 5.61
CA GLN A 218 -2.14 10.36 6.22
C GLN A 218 -1.22 9.40 5.44
N THR A 219 -1.70 8.21 5.11
CA THR A 219 -0.96 7.22 4.32
C THR A 219 -0.58 7.77 2.93
N ASP A 220 -1.51 8.45 2.25
CA ASP A 220 -1.27 9.06 0.93
C ASP A 220 -0.22 10.18 1.00
N THR A 221 -0.21 11.00 2.07
CA THR A 221 0.83 12.02 2.26
C THR A 221 2.21 11.43 2.50
N GLU A 222 2.31 10.29 3.19
CA GLU A 222 3.58 9.60 3.41
C GLU A 222 4.10 8.94 2.12
N ILE A 223 3.21 8.42 1.27
CA ILE A 223 3.53 7.90 -0.07
C ILE A 223 4.08 9.01 -0.96
N ALA A 224 3.38 10.14 -1.06
CA ALA A 224 3.82 11.27 -1.89
C ALA A 224 5.21 11.81 -1.49
N ASN A 225 5.51 11.82 -0.19
CA ASN A 225 6.84 12.21 0.31
C ASN A 225 7.92 11.19 -0.05
N LEU A 226 7.62 9.88 -0.05
CA LEU A 226 8.57 8.85 -0.47
C LEU A 226 8.81 8.86 -1.98
N GLU A 227 7.76 9.05 -2.77
CA GLU A 227 7.85 9.18 -4.23
C GLU A 227 8.71 10.38 -4.62
N HIS A 228 8.53 11.53 -3.95
CA HIS A 228 9.37 12.71 -4.18
C HIS A 228 10.85 12.42 -3.89
N ASN A 229 11.15 11.76 -2.77
CA ASN A 229 12.53 11.39 -2.40
C ASN A 229 13.14 10.32 -3.34
N MET A 230 12.32 9.49 -3.97
CA MET A 230 12.78 8.47 -4.94
C MET A 230 12.98 9.04 -6.34
N LYS A 231 12.24 10.10 -6.71
CA LYS A 231 12.33 10.76 -8.01
C LYS A 231 13.70 11.42 -8.25
N ASP A 232 14.35 11.86 -7.17
CA ASP A 232 15.70 12.45 -7.21
C ASP A 232 16.82 11.45 -7.56
N PHE A 233 16.53 10.13 -7.59
CA PHE A 233 17.51 9.07 -7.87
C PHE A 233 17.27 8.31 -9.19
N ALA A 234 16.14 8.52 -9.87
CA ALA A 234 15.73 7.72 -11.02
C ALA A 234 15.39 8.59 -12.24
N GLU A 235 16.42 9.14 -12.88
CA GLU A 235 16.32 9.56 -14.28
C GLU A 235 16.77 8.39 -15.18
N ASP A 236 15.83 7.52 -15.55
CA ASP A 236 15.97 6.63 -16.71
C ASP A 236 14.71 6.79 -17.58
N GLY A 237 14.84 7.69 -18.56
CA GLY A 237 13.78 8.64 -18.94
C GLY A 237 13.00 8.34 -20.21
N ASN A 238 12.63 7.08 -20.51
CA ASN A 238 11.78 6.83 -21.69
C ASN A 238 10.50 6.04 -21.37
N LYS A 239 10.58 4.86 -20.78
CA LYS A 239 9.38 4.04 -20.48
C LYS A 239 8.58 4.56 -19.28
N GLN A 240 9.28 5.08 -18.26
CA GLN A 240 8.64 5.74 -17.12
C GLN A 240 7.88 7.01 -17.55
N SER A 241 8.41 7.73 -18.56
CA SER A 241 7.78 8.91 -19.14
C SER A 241 6.48 8.52 -19.87
N GLU A 242 6.50 7.43 -20.64
CA GLU A 242 5.31 6.91 -21.33
C GLU A 242 4.22 6.46 -20.34
N LEU A 243 4.60 5.79 -19.23
CA LEU A 243 3.64 5.39 -18.20
C LEU A 243 2.98 6.61 -17.54
N THR A 244 3.78 7.62 -17.17
CA THR A 244 3.26 8.87 -16.58
C THR A 244 2.39 9.66 -17.55
N GLU A 245 2.72 9.65 -18.84
CA GLU A 245 1.95 10.33 -19.88
C GLU A 245 0.59 9.65 -20.11
N ILE A 246 0.55 8.32 -20.11
CA ILE A 246 -0.71 7.55 -20.19
C ILE A 246 -1.59 7.82 -18.97
N GLU A 247 -0.99 7.97 -17.79
CA GLU A 247 -1.67 8.22 -16.52
C GLU A 247 -2.27 9.65 -16.46
N GLU A 248 -1.55 10.65 -16.95
CA GLU A 248 -2.06 12.01 -17.14
C GLU A 248 -3.21 12.04 -18.16
N GLN A 249 -3.08 11.32 -19.28
CA GLN A 249 -4.13 11.25 -20.31
C GLN A 249 -5.40 10.56 -19.79
N LEU A 250 -5.26 9.51 -18.97
CA LEU A 250 -6.40 8.85 -18.33
C LEU A 250 -7.14 9.80 -17.38
N ASN A 251 -6.41 10.49 -16.50
CA ASN A 251 -7.01 11.42 -15.56
C ASN A 251 -7.76 12.57 -16.26
N ILE A 252 -7.20 13.14 -17.33
CA ILE A 252 -7.88 14.18 -18.11
C ILE A 252 -9.17 13.65 -18.73
N LYS A 253 -9.15 12.45 -19.34
CA LYS A 253 -10.32 11.86 -20.01
C LYS A 253 -11.40 11.44 -19.01
N GLU A 254 -11.03 10.90 -17.85
CA GLU A 254 -11.96 10.57 -16.77
C GLU A 254 -12.67 11.80 -16.21
N ASN A 255 -11.94 12.91 -16.03
CA ASN A 255 -12.52 14.19 -15.61
C ASN A 255 -13.51 14.75 -16.66
N LEU A 256 -13.20 14.64 -17.95
CA LEU A 256 -14.11 15.04 -19.03
C LEU A 256 -15.39 14.18 -19.05
N VAL A 257 -15.28 12.88 -18.79
CA VAL A 257 -16.45 12.00 -18.66
C VAL A 257 -17.32 12.41 -17.47
N GLN A 258 -16.72 12.72 -16.32
CA GLN A 258 -17.45 13.23 -15.16
C GLN A 258 -18.16 14.55 -15.45
N GLU A 259 -17.51 15.48 -16.15
CA GLU A 259 -18.11 16.75 -16.55
C GLU A 259 -19.33 16.54 -17.47
N LEU A 260 -19.23 15.64 -18.44
CA LEU A 260 -20.33 15.31 -19.36
C LEU A 260 -21.48 14.58 -18.67
N ILE A 261 -21.21 13.72 -17.68
CA ILE A 261 -22.26 13.06 -16.87
C ILE A 261 -22.96 14.07 -15.94
N SER A 262 -22.22 15.04 -15.41
CA SER A 262 -22.79 16.08 -14.53
C SER A 262 -23.68 17.09 -15.26
N ALA A 263 -23.65 17.13 -16.59
CA ALA A 263 -24.51 17.97 -17.41
C ALA A 263 -25.97 17.47 -17.36
N ASN A 264 -26.76 18.00 -16.41
CA ASN A 264 -28.14 17.59 -16.20
C ASN A 264 -29.11 18.16 -17.26
N TYR A 265 -29.24 17.46 -18.38
CA TYR A 265 -30.18 17.81 -19.45
C TYR A 265 -31.61 17.34 -19.13
N VAL A 266 -32.44 18.24 -18.62
CA VAL A 266 -33.89 17.99 -18.44
C VAL A 266 -34.59 18.20 -19.78
N VAL A 267 -35.00 17.09 -20.41
CA VAL A 267 -35.81 17.09 -21.64
C VAL A 267 -37.16 16.48 -21.30
N ASP A 268 -38.22 17.25 -21.50
CA ASP A 268 -39.60 16.82 -21.28
C ASP A 268 -40.23 16.45 -22.63
N TYR A 269 -40.19 15.16 -22.95
CA TYR A 269 -40.70 14.63 -24.22
C TYR A 269 -42.23 14.72 -24.33
N GLN A 270 -42.92 14.66 -23.20
CA GLN A 270 -44.38 14.71 -23.13
C GLN A 270 -44.89 16.13 -23.37
N ALA A 271 -44.29 17.13 -22.69
CA ALA A 271 -44.61 18.52 -22.93
C ALA A 271 -44.29 18.96 -24.38
N ILE A 272 -43.28 18.40 -25.04
CA ILE A 272 -43.02 18.67 -26.46
C ILE A 272 -44.17 18.15 -27.32
N ALA A 273 -44.59 16.91 -27.13
CA ALA A 273 -45.69 16.29 -27.89
C ALA A 273 -47.02 17.04 -27.70
N GLU A 274 -47.33 17.44 -26.46
CA GLU A 274 -48.51 18.23 -26.13
C GLU A 274 -48.47 19.62 -26.78
N ASN A 275 -47.32 20.29 -26.74
CA ASN A 275 -47.13 21.59 -27.39
C ASN A 275 -47.26 21.49 -28.91
N GLU A 276 -46.76 20.42 -29.53
CA GLU A 276 -46.93 20.15 -30.97
C GLU A 276 -48.40 19.89 -31.35
N ALA A 277 -49.13 19.10 -30.56
CA ALA A 277 -50.56 18.89 -30.73
C ALA A 277 -51.36 20.21 -30.59
N LYS A 278 -51.01 21.04 -29.59
CA LYS A 278 -51.62 22.34 -29.36
C LYS A 278 -51.32 23.34 -30.48
N ILE A 279 -50.11 23.31 -31.04
CA ILE A 279 -49.74 24.07 -32.24
C ILE A 279 -50.64 23.67 -33.42
N ALA A 280 -50.82 22.37 -33.69
CA ALA A 280 -51.65 21.89 -34.79
C ALA A 280 -53.12 22.33 -34.65
N GLN A 281 -53.69 22.23 -33.45
CA GLN A 281 -55.06 22.67 -33.17
C GLN A 281 -55.25 24.19 -33.34
N LEU A 282 -54.28 24.99 -32.87
CA LEU A 282 -54.33 26.46 -32.99
C LEU A 282 -54.12 26.92 -34.44
N GLU A 283 -53.30 26.22 -35.23
CA GLU A 283 -53.14 26.46 -36.66
C GLU A 283 -54.42 26.17 -37.46
N GLN A 284 -55.11 25.07 -37.15
CA GLN A 284 -56.39 24.75 -37.77
C GLN A 284 -57.45 25.82 -37.48
N LYS A 285 -57.63 26.19 -36.19
CA LYS A 285 -58.59 27.24 -35.79
C LYS A 285 -58.26 28.60 -36.42
N LYS A 286 -56.98 28.93 -36.59
CA LYS A 286 -56.54 30.13 -37.30
C LYS A 286 -56.91 30.10 -38.77
N LEU A 287 -56.67 28.98 -39.48
CA LEU A 287 -56.99 28.84 -40.90
C LEU A 287 -58.49 28.95 -41.16
N GLU A 288 -59.31 28.36 -40.29
CA GLU A 288 -60.77 28.49 -40.33
C GLU A 288 -61.21 29.96 -40.17
N LEU A 289 -60.67 30.67 -39.16
CA LEU A 289 -60.95 32.10 -38.94
C LEU A 289 -60.47 32.99 -40.10
N GLN A 290 -59.31 32.66 -40.70
CA GLN A 290 -58.77 33.36 -41.86
C GLN A 290 -59.60 33.11 -43.14
N HIS A 291 -60.09 31.88 -43.35
CA HIS A 291 -60.96 31.55 -44.47
C HIS A 291 -62.31 32.28 -44.35
N VAL A 292 -62.88 32.32 -43.14
CA VAL A 292 -64.09 33.11 -42.85
C VAL A 292 -63.85 34.60 -43.06
N LEU A 293 -62.67 35.14 -42.71
CA LEU A 293 -62.32 36.53 -43.00
C LEU A 293 -62.18 36.83 -44.50
N LYS A 294 -61.72 35.87 -45.31
CA LYS A 294 -61.54 36.00 -46.76
C LYS A 294 -62.86 36.00 -47.54
N ASN A 295 -63.91 35.39 -46.99
CA ASN A 295 -65.23 35.28 -47.62
C ASN A 295 -66.21 36.43 -47.27
N ILE A 296 -65.77 37.47 -46.56
CA ILE A 296 -66.63 38.60 -46.14
C ILE A 296 -66.56 39.76 -47.16
N VAL A 297 -67.72 40.20 -47.65
CA VAL A 297 -67.85 41.24 -48.70
C VAL A 297 -68.01 42.69 -48.15
N LYS A 298 -68.27 42.89 -46.84
CA LYS A 298 -68.29 44.23 -46.19
C LYS A 298 -67.65 44.21 -44.79
N PRO A 299 -66.70 45.10 -44.46
CA PRO A 299 -66.06 45.15 -43.14
C PRO A 299 -66.98 45.74 -42.06
N GLY A 300 -66.96 45.17 -40.85
CA GLY A 300 -67.74 45.62 -39.68
C GLY A 300 -67.06 45.22 -38.36
N LYS A 301 -67.58 45.65 -37.19
CA LYS A 301 -66.96 45.41 -35.86
C LYS A 301 -66.53 43.96 -35.63
N TRP A 302 -67.33 43.00 -36.09
CA TRP A 302 -67.05 41.56 -35.99
C TRP A 302 -65.85 41.09 -36.82
N SER A 303 -65.49 41.76 -37.93
CA SER A 303 -64.28 41.45 -38.70
C SER A 303 -63.01 42.02 -38.07
N GLU A 304 -63.12 43.08 -37.26
CA GLU A 304 -62.03 43.65 -36.46
C GLU A 304 -61.68 42.75 -35.27
N GLN A 305 -62.70 42.29 -34.54
CA GLN A 305 -62.54 41.38 -33.40
C GLN A 305 -61.96 40.02 -33.83
N ARG A 306 -62.39 39.48 -34.97
CA ARG A 306 -61.81 38.26 -35.55
C ARG A 306 -60.34 38.45 -35.97
N ARG A 307 -59.97 39.64 -36.50
CA ARG A 307 -58.56 39.97 -36.80
C ARG A 307 -57.68 40.00 -35.54
N LYS A 308 -58.19 40.59 -34.46
CA LYS A 308 -57.49 40.60 -33.16
C LYS A 308 -57.31 39.18 -32.61
N ARG A 309 -58.34 38.33 -32.69
CA ARG A 309 -58.24 36.92 -32.28
C ARG A 309 -57.23 36.12 -33.11
N VAL A 310 -57.13 36.38 -34.41
CA VAL A 310 -56.09 35.77 -35.26
C VAL A 310 -54.69 36.23 -34.85
N GLN A 311 -54.50 37.51 -34.51
CA GLN A 311 -53.22 38.02 -33.99
C GLN A 311 -52.83 37.39 -32.63
N ASP A 312 -53.80 37.19 -31.74
CA ASP A 312 -53.57 36.53 -30.45
C ASP A 312 -53.19 35.04 -30.63
N LEU A 313 -53.87 34.33 -31.54
CA LEU A 313 -53.53 32.96 -31.92
C LEU A 313 -52.12 32.89 -32.55
N ASP A 314 -51.74 33.89 -33.36
CA ASP A 314 -50.40 34.00 -33.94
C ASP A 314 -49.32 34.18 -32.88
N HIS A 315 -49.59 35.00 -31.86
CA HIS A 315 -48.66 35.18 -30.75
C HIS A 315 -48.48 33.89 -29.94
N GLN A 316 -49.57 33.17 -29.63
CA GLN A 316 -49.51 31.90 -28.91
C GLN A 316 -48.76 30.81 -29.70
N LEU A 317 -49.00 30.73 -31.02
CA LEU A 317 -48.27 29.83 -31.91
C LEU A 317 -46.77 30.15 -31.92
N PHE A 318 -46.38 31.42 -31.93
CA PHE A 318 -44.98 31.82 -31.88
C PHE A 318 -44.30 31.37 -30.57
N VAL A 319 -44.95 31.57 -29.43
CA VAL A 319 -44.41 31.18 -28.11
C VAL A 319 -44.26 29.66 -28.00
N LEU A 320 -45.27 28.89 -28.41
CA LEU A 320 -45.23 27.42 -28.36
C LEU A 320 -44.17 26.86 -29.33
N LYS A 321 -44.11 27.38 -30.57
CA LYS A 321 -43.07 26.99 -31.54
C LYS A 321 -41.67 27.28 -31.01
N LYS A 322 -41.48 28.40 -30.31
CA LYS A 322 -40.20 28.73 -29.67
C LYS A 322 -39.84 27.75 -28.55
N LYS A 323 -40.78 27.38 -27.67
CA LYS A 323 -40.55 26.37 -26.62
C LYS A 323 -40.16 25.00 -27.20
N VAL A 324 -40.87 24.55 -28.24
CA VAL A 324 -40.53 23.30 -28.96
C VAL A 324 -39.16 23.40 -29.64
N GLN A 325 -38.81 24.55 -30.21
CA GLN A 325 -37.50 24.78 -30.81
C GLN A 325 -36.36 24.74 -29.78
N ASP A 326 -36.54 25.36 -28.61
CA ASP A 326 -35.52 25.39 -27.55
C ASP A 326 -35.30 23.98 -26.95
N GLN A 327 -36.37 23.20 -26.73
CA GLN A 327 -36.28 21.80 -26.30
C GLN A 327 -35.59 20.90 -27.36
N ASN A 328 -35.91 21.09 -28.64
CA ASN A 328 -35.23 20.38 -29.73
C ASN A 328 -33.72 20.71 -29.83
N GLN A 329 -33.31 21.91 -29.44
CA GLN A 329 -31.88 22.25 -29.33
C GLN A 329 -31.20 21.53 -28.16
N LEU A 330 -31.89 21.36 -27.03
CA LEU A 330 -31.40 20.59 -25.88
C LEU A 330 -31.20 19.10 -26.23
N ILE A 331 -32.16 18.49 -26.93
CA ILE A 331 -32.07 17.11 -27.44
C ILE A 331 -30.83 16.95 -28.33
N LYS A 332 -30.59 17.89 -29.25
CA LYS A 332 -29.41 17.86 -30.14
C LYS A 332 -28.09 18.01 -29.38
N LYS A 333 -28.05 18.76 -28.28
CA LYS A 333 -26.86 18.88 -27.43
C LYS A 333 -26.62 17.60 -26.63
N LYS A 334 -27.65 17.07 -25.98
CA LYS A 334 -27.62 15.79 -25.25
C LYS A 334 -27.13 14.64 -26.13
N ALA A 335 -27.67 14.50 -27.35
CA ALA A 335 -27.26 13.45 -28.29
C ALA A 335 -25.79 13.57 -28.73
N LYS A 336 -25.27 14.81 -28.89
CA LYS A 336 -23.85 15.03 -29.21
C LYS A 336 -22.93 14.67 -28.05
N ASP A 337 -23.33 14.99 -26.83
CA ASP A 337 -22.54 14.67 -25.63
C ASP A 337 -22.58 13.18 -25.30
N GLU A 338 -23.69 12.49 -25.56
CA GLU A 338 -23.79 11.02 -25.46
C GLU A 338 -22.84 10.32 -26.46
N GLU A 339 -22.72 10.83 -27.68
CA GLU A 339 -21.77 10.30 -28.66
C GLU A 339 -20.31 10.54 -28.23
N ARG A 340 -20.02 11.73 -27.67
CA ARG A 340 -18.69 12.03 -27.11
C ARG A 340 -18.35 11.12 -25.93
N LEU A 341 -19.31 10.83 -25.05
CA LEU A 341 -19.15 9.88 -23.94
C LEU A 341 -18.78 8.49 -24.44
N LYS A 342 -19.42 7.99 -25.52
CA LYS A 342 -19.09 6.70 -26.12
C LYS A 342 -17.65 6.65 -26.63
N VAL A 343 -17.20 7.71 -27.32
CA VAL A 343 -15.82 7.81 -27.84
C VAL A 343 -14.81 7.87 -26.69
N LEU A 344 -15.03 8.72 -25.69
CA LEU A 344 -14.13 8.86 -24.54
C LEU A 344 -14.02 7.56 -23.73
N ASN A 345 -15.14 6.87 -23.49
CA ASN A 345 -15.14 5.60 -22.77
C ASN A 345 -14.36 4.50 -23.53
N LYS A 346 -14.44 4.48 -24.86
CA LYS A 346 -13.65 3.57 -25.68
C LYS A 346 -12.15 3.87 -25.57
N GLU A 347 -11.76 5.14 -25.64
CA GLU A 347 -10.36 5.57 -25.51
C GLU A 347 -9.78 5.27 -24.11
N ILE A 348 -10.55 5.47 -23.03
CA ILE A 348 -10.15 5.10 -21.66
C ILE A 348 -9.91 3.59 -21.56
N LEU A 349 -10.75 2.76 -22.18
CA LEU A 349 -10.59 1.31 -22.17
C LEU A 349 -9.32 0.85 -22.93
N GLU A 350 -8.98 1.51 -24.04
CA GLU A 350 -7.74 1.23 -24.79
C GLU A 350 -6.49 1.69 -24.03
N LEU A 351 -6.52 2.86 -23.37
CA LEU A 351 -5.42 3.38 -22.55
C LEU A 351 -5.18 2.51 -21.30
N THR A 352 -6.24 2.07 -20.61
CA THR A 352 -6.12 1.18 -19.45
C THR A 352 -5.52 -0.18 -19.82
N GLN A 353 -5.92 -0.77 -20.95
CA GLN A 353 -5.29 -2.00 -21.46
C GLN A 353 -3.80 -1.81 -21.77
N THR A 354 -3.44 -0.66 -22.34
CA THR A 354 -2.04 -0.34 -22.68
C THR A 354 -1.19 -0.15 -21.41
N LYS A 355 -1.73 0.57 -20.41
CA LYS A 355 -1.11 0.73 -19.09
C LYS A 355 -0.83 -0.61 -18.40
N VAL A 356 -1.80 -1.53 -18.40
CA VAL A 356 -1.62 -2.86 -17.79
C VAL A 356 -0.50 -3.65 -18.49
N LYS A 357 -0.44 -3.62 -19.82
CA LYS A 357 0.63 -4.30 -20.58
C LYS A 357 2.01 -3.75 -20.26
N LEU A 358 2.14 -2.43 -20.17
CA LEU A 358 3.41 -1.78 -19.81
C LEU A 358 3.83 -2.12 -18.38
N ALA A 359 2.90 -2.03 -17.41
CA ALA A 359 3.16 -2.39 -16.02
C ALA A 359 3.55 -3.88 -15.84
N MET A 360 2.94 -4.79 -16.62
CA MET A 360 3.34 -6.20 -16.63
C MET A 360 4.77 -6.40 -17.14
N GLY A 361 5.13 -5.72 -18.23
CA GLY A 361 6.49 -5.75 -18.78
C GLY A 361 7.53 -5.14 -17.83
N GLU A 362 7.20 -4.05 -17.14
CA GLU A 362 8.06 -3.46 -16.10
C GLU A 362 8.28 -4.42 -14.93
N GLY A 363 7.24 -5.14 -14.50
CA GLY A 363 7.35 -6.17 -13.47
C GLY A 363 8.26 -7.34 -13.87
N GLU A 364 8.21 -7.78 -15.13
CA GLU A 364 9.10 -8.81 -15.68
C GLU A 364 10.55 -8.34 -15.76
N ILE A 365 10.77 -7.12 -16.27
CA ILE A 365 12.10 -6.50 -16.33
C ILE A 365 12.67 -6.32 -14.92
N ALA A 366 11.88 -5.89 -13.94
CA ALA A 366 12.30 -5.76 -12.55
C ALA A 366 12.69 -7.12 -11.95
N ARG A 367 11.90 -8.18 -12.20
CA ARG A 367 12.26 -9.55 -11.81
C ARG A 367 13.57 -10.00 -12.45
N MET A 368 13.75 -9.78 -13.75
CA MET A 368 15.01 -10.13 -14.44
C MET A 368 16.19 -9.35 -13.89
N LYS A 369 16.06 -8.05 -13.62
CA LYS A 369 17.12 -7.22 -12.99
C LYS A 369 17.51 -7.73 -11.60
N VAL A 370 16.53 -8.12 -10.77
CA VAL A 370 16.79 -8.69 -9.44
C VAL A 370 17.51 -10.04 -9.55
N ILE A 371 17.08 -10.91 -10.48
CA ILE A 371 17.72 -12.21 -10.72
C ILE A 371 19.15 -12.01 -11.21
N HIS A 372 19.37 -11.12 -12.19
CA HIS A 372 20.68 -10.79 -12.73
C HIS A 372 21.61 -10.24 -11.63
N SER A 373 21.13 -9.31 -10.80
CA SER A 373 21.90 -8.77 -9.67
C SER A 373 22.27 -9.87 -8.65
N LYS A 374 21.35 -10.79 -8.36
CA LYS A 374 21.64 -11.95 -7.49
C LYS A 374 22.70 -12.85 -8.12
N GLN A 375 22.59 -13.16 -9.41
CA GLN A 375 23.58 -13.96 -10.14
C GLN A 375 24.96 -13.29 -10.11
N GLN A 376 25.05 -11.99 -10.39
CA GLN A 376 26.30 -11.23 -10.36
C GLN A 376 26.96 -11.26 -8.97
N ASN A 377 26.18 -11.15 -7.89
CA ASN A 377 26.70 -11.26 -6.53
C ASN A 377 27.21 -12.66 -6.20
N VAL A 378 26.51 -13.71 -6.66
CA VAL A 378 26.99 -15.10 -6.52
C VAL A 378 28.32 -15.27 -7.25
N PHE A 379 28.44 -14.74 -8.47
CA PHE A 379 29.70 -14.80 -9.22
C PHE A 379 30.84 -14.09 -8.52
N LYS A 380 30.62 -12.87 -8.03
CA LYS A 380 31.65 -12.13 -7.29
C LYS A 380 32.17 -12.92 -6.08
N ARG A 381 31.26 -13.53 -5.31
CA ARG A 381 31.66 -14.39 -4.17
C ARG A 381 32.47 -15.61 -4.61
N ARG A 382 32.04 -16.30 -5.66
CA ARG A 382 32.76 -17.48 -6.19
C ARG A 382 34.17 -17.13 -6.67
N VAL A 383 34.34 -15.98 -7.31
CA VAL A 383 35.66 -15.45 -7.72
C VAL A 383 36.54 -15.20 -6.49
N GLU A 384 36.02 -14.53 -5.47
CA GLU A 384 36.75 -14.24 -4.22
C GLU A 384 37.13 -15.52 -3.45
N GLU A 385 36.24 -16.52 -3.43
CA GLU A 385 36.48 -17.84 -2.84
C GLU A 385 37.60 -18.59 -3.60
N ALA A 386 37.56 -18.59 -4.93
CA ALA A 386 38.60 -19.21 -5.76
C ALA A 386 39.98 -18.57 -5.54
N GLU A 387 40.04 -17.24 -5.41
CA GLU A 387 41.30 -16.57 -5.07
C GLU A 387 41.80 -16.91 -3.66
N ALA A 388 40.90 -17.05 -2.69
CA ALA A 388 41.26 -17.44 -1.34
C ALA A 388 41.85 -18.85 -1.29
N VAL A 389 41.23 -19.80 -2.00
CA VAL A 389 41.75 -21.17 -2.18
C VAL A 389 43.12 -21.13 -2.85
N ASN A 390 43.27 -20.34 -3.92
CA ASN A 390 44.53 -20.20 -4.63
C ASN A 390 45.66 -19.64 -3.73
N ARG A 391 45.35 -18.62 -2.91
CA ARG A 391 46.30 -18.09 -1.91
C ARG A 391 46.70 -19.15 -0.88
N ARG A 392 45.74 -19.92 -0.36
CA ARG A 392 45.99 -21.00 0.61
C ARG A 392 46.88 -22.09 0.01
N LEU A 393 46.56 -22.56 -1.20
CA LEU A 393 47.35 -23.58 -1.89
C LEU A 393 48.79 -23.10 -2.12
N LYS A 394 48.97 -21.87 -2.60
CA LYS A 394 50.31 -21.29 -2.81
C LYS A 394 51.13 -21.22 -1.52
N LEU A 395 50.52 -20.83 -0.41
CA LEU A 395 51.17 -20.78 0.91
C LEU A 395 51.54 -22.18 1.41
N ALA A 396 50.64 -23.17 1.23
CA ALA A 396 50.88 -24.55 1.65
C ALA A 396 52.04 -25.19 0.86
N LEU A 397 52.07 -25.00 -0.47
CA LEU A 397 53.17 -25.45 -1.34
C LEU A 397 54.51 -24.78 -0.99
N SER A 398 54.50 -23.47 -0.74
CA SER A 398 55.70 -22.72 -0.31
C SER A 398 56.20 -23.16 1.07
N GLY A 399 55.28 -23.43 2.00
CA GLY A 399 55.58 -23.92 3.35
C GLY A 399 56.22 -25.31 3.34
N LYS A 400 55.77 -26.21 2.43
CA LYS A 400 56.38 -27.53 2.23
C LYS A 400 57.84 -27.41 1.79
N GLN A 401 58.15 -26.53 0.82
CA GLN A 401 59.51 -26.29 0.35
C GLN A 401 60.44 -25.82 1.49
N GLN A 402 59.98 -24.88 2.32
CA GLN A 402 60.76 -24.38 3.46
C GLN A 402 60.95 -25.41 4.58
N ALA A 403 59.92 -26.24 4.85
CA ALA A 403 59.98 -27.27 5.89
C ALA A 403 60.96 -28.41 5.53
N GLN A 404 61.10 -28.72 4.24
CA GLN A 404 62.03 -29.74 3.72
C GLN A 404 63.50 -29.40 3.98
N GLU A 405 63.82 -28.11 4.20
CA GLU A 405 65.18 -27.62 4.48
C GLU A 405 65.50 -27.60 6.00
N SER A 406 64.50 -27.74 6.86
CA SER A 406 64.66 -27.68 8.32
C SER A 406 64.87 -29.06 8.97
N LYS A 407 65.97 -29.25 9.71
CA LYS A 407 66.26 -30.49 10.45
C LYS A 407 65.62 -30.48 11.84
N ASN A 408 64.38 -30.97 11.96
CA ASN A 408 63.71 -31.07 13.28
C ASN A 408 64.20 -32.26 14.13
N THR A 409 64.38 -31.99 15.43
CA THR A 409 64.98 -32.86 16.44
C THR A 409 63.92 -33.36 17.43
N GLY A 410 63.55 -34.64 17.31
CA GLY A 410 62.63 -35.37 18.22
C GLY A 410 61.86 -36.47 17.48
N LYS A 411 62.04 -37.76 17.81
CA LYS A 411 61.64 -38.87 16.92
C LYS A 411 60.12 -39.00 16.68
N ALA A 412 59.27 -38.90 17.72
CA ALA A 412 57.81 -39.09 17.57
C ALA A 412 57.03 -37.80 17.22
N GLU A 413 57.32 -36.69 17.91
CA GLU A 413 56.67 -35.39 17.65
C GLU A 413 56.97 -34.85 16.24
N ARG A 414 58.14 -35.19 15.67
CA ARG A 414 58.49 -34.88 14.28
C ARG A 414 57.53 -35.52 13.28
N ILE A 415 57.17 -36.78 13.49
CA ILE A 415 56.28 -37.52 12.59
C ILE A 415 54.85 -37.01 12.71
N GLU A 416 54.39 -36.67 13.92
CA GLU A 416 53.07 -36.06 14.10
C GLU A 416 52.95 -34.69 13.41
N LEU A 417 53.95 -33.82 13.60
CA LEU A 417 53.97 -32.49 13.00
C LEU A 417 54.01 -32.59 11.47
N TRP A 418 54.86 -33.48 10.94
CA TRP A 418 54.94 -33.73 9.50
C TRP A 418 53.64 -34.29 8.95
N LEU A 419 53.02 -35.27 9.62
CA LEU A 419 51.73 -35.83 9.20
C LEU A 419 50.64 -34.76 9.19
N LYS A 420 50.57 -33.88 10.20
CA LYS A 420 49.63 -32.76 10.21
C LYS A 420 49.83 -31.83 9.02
N GLN A 421 51.07 -31.39 8.79
CA GLN A 421 51.40 -30.51 7.67
C GLN A 421 51.09 -31.14 6.31
N GLU A 422 51.36 -32.44 6.16
CA GLU A 422 51.04 -33.16 4.93
C GLU A 422 49.52 -33.28 4.74
N PHE A 423 48.76 -33.57 5.81
CA PHE A 423 47.30 -33.58 5.75
C PHE A 423 46.70 -32.22 5.38
N ASP A 424 47.16 -31.14 6.01
CA ASP A 424 46.69 -29.78 5.73
C ASP A 424 46.97 -29.41 4.26
N LEU A 425 48.12 -29.83 3.72
CA LEU A 425 48.43 -29.65 2.30
C LEU A 425 47.47 -30.44 1.40
N TYR A 426 47.19 -31.71 1.72
CA TYR A 426 46.22 -32.53 0.98
C TYR A 426 44.82 -31.94 1.00
N GLU A 427 44.38 -31.44 2.14
CA GLU A 427 43.10 -30.75 2.27
C GLU A 427 43.04 -29.53 1.34
N THR A 428 44.09 -28.70 1.32
CA THR A 428 44.14 -27.55 0.40
C THR A 428 44.21 -27.93 -1.08
N LEU A 429 44.81 -29.07 -1.42
CA LEU A 429 44.84 -29.60 -2.79
C LEU A 429 43.45 -30.08 -3.21
N LEU A 430 42.77 -30.86 -2.35
CA LEU A 430 41.40 -31.32 -2.61
C LEU A 430 40.40 -30.16 -2.72
N GLU A 431 40.54 -29.15 -1.87
CA GLU A 431 39.76 -27.91 -1.99
C GLU A 431 40.01 -27.21 -3.34
N ALA A 432 41.27 -27.13 -3.78
CA ALA A 432 41.63 -26.51 -5.05
C ALA A 432 41.10 -27.29 -6.27
N GLU A 433 41.17 -28.62 -6.25
CA GLU A 433 40.58 -29.48 -7.28
C GLU A 433 39.05 -29.34 -7.34
N THR A 434 38.39 -29.36 -6.19
CA THR A 434 36.93 -29.19 -6.11
C THR A 434 36.52 -27.82 -6.64
N THR A 435 37.25 -26.77 -6.25
CA THR A 435 37.01 -25.40 -6.72
C THR A 435 37.24 -25.28 -8.22
N LEU A 436 38.28 -25.90 -8.76
CA LEU A 436 38.56 -25.94 -10.19
C LEU A 436 37.41 -26.58 -10.98
N ASN A 437 36.87 -27.70 -10.51
CA ASN A 437 35.73 -28.36 -11.15
C ASN A 437 34.49 -27.47 -11.20
N VAL A 438 34.16 -26.80 -10.07
CA VAL A 438 33.04 -25.85 -10.01
C VAL A 438 33.26 -24.69 -10.99
N LEU A 439 34.48 -24.15 -11.10
CA LEU A 439 34.79 -23.08 -12.05
C LEU A 439 34.65 -23.54 -13.51
N LEU A 440 34.98 -24.79 -13.83
CA LEU A 440 34.82 -25.35 -15.17
C LEU A 440 33.33 -25.54 -15.53
N GLU A 441 32.50 -26.00 -14.59
CA GLU A 441 31.05 -26.11 -14.76
C GLU A 441 30.40 -24.72 -14.94
N ASP A 442 30.82 -23.74 -14.13
CA ASP A 442 30.38 -22.35 -14.25
C ASP A 442 30.79 -21.73 -15.58
N GLN A 443 32.01 -21.99 -16.05
CA GLN A 443 32.50 -21.51 -17.34
C GLN A 443 31.63 -22.04 -18.48
N ALA A 444 31.28 -23.34 -18.47
CA ALA A 444 30.40 -23.92 -19.47
C ALA A 444 28.99 -23.29 -19.45
N THR A 445 28.46 -23.05 -18.25
CA THR A 445 27.13 -22.44 -18.07
C THR A 445 27.09 -21.00 -18.56
N VAL A 446 28.09 -20.19 -18.20
CA VAL A 446 28.17 -18.78 -18.61
C VAL A 446 28.45 -18.65 -20.10
N GLN A 447 29.27 -19.54 -20.67
CA GLN A 447 29.48 -19.59 -22.12
C GLN A 447 28.18 -19.91 -22.86
N HIS A 448 27.40 -20.88 -22.38
CA HIS A 448 26.08 -21.19 -22.94
C HIS A 448 25.12 -20.01 -22.88
N GLN A 449 25.04 -19.31 -21.74
CA GLN A 449 24.20 -18.12 -21.58
C GLN A 449 24.62 -17.00 -22.56
N LEU A 450 25.93 -16.81 -22.76
CA LEU A 450 26.44 -15.82 -23.70
C LEU A 450 26.10 -16.18 -25.15
N ASP A 451 26.19 -17.46 -25.52
CA ASP A 451 25.83 -17.95 -26.84
C ASP A 451 24.32 -17.83 -27.10
N GLU A 452 23.48 -18.13 -26.10
CA GLU A 452 22.03 -17.92 -26.16
C GLU A 452 21.66 -16.44 -26.35
N MET A 453 22.30 -15.53 -25.61
CA MET A 453 22.06 -14.09 -25.77
C MET A 453 22.53 -13.60 -27.14
N ARG A 454 23.69 -14.04 -27.63
CA ARG A 454 24.19 -13.71 -28.96
C ARG A 454 23.23 -14.15 -30.07
N ASN A 455 22.56 -15.28 -29.89
CA ASN A 455 21.60 -15.81 -30.88
C ASN A 455 20.25 -15.07 -30.85
N ASN A 456 19.87 -14.44 -29.73
CA ASN A 456 18.55 -13.82 -29.54
C ASN A 456 18.48 -12.31 -29.88
N SER A 457 19.55 -11.69 -30.38
CA SER A 457 19.58 -10.36 -31.03
C SER A 457 19.00 -9.14 -30.27
N ASP A 458 18.77 -9.20 -28.95
CA ASP A 458 18.17 -8.10 -28.16
C ASP A 458 18.97 -7.74 -26.89
N GLY A 459 20.29 -7.95 -26.92
CA GLY A 459 21.17 -7.64 -25.78
C GLY A 459 21.87 -6.28 -25.93
N ASN A 460 22.04 -5.56 -24.82
CA ASN A 460 22.86 -4.35 -24.76
C ASN A 460 24.35 -4.71 -24.91
N PRO A 461 25.13 -4.05 -25.79
CA PRO A 461 26.58 -4.24 -25.94
C PRO A 461 27.37 -4.21 -24.63
N THR A 462 26.90 -3.46 -23.64
CA THR A 462 27.54 -3.36 -22.32
C THR A 462 27.41 -4.66 -21.51
N ASP A 463 26.29 -5.35 -21.61
CA ASP A 463 26.03 -6.59 -20.86
C ASP A 463 26.84 -7.76 -21.43
N TYR A 464 26.97 -7.83 -22.76
CA TYR A 464 27.86 -8.81 -23.41
C TYR A 464 29.31 -8.65 -22.98
N LYS A 465 29.78 -7.40 -22.91
CA LYS A 465 31.15 -7.10 -22.54
C LYS A 465 31.43 -7.44 -21.08
N SER A 466 30.48 -7.18 -20.18
CA SER A 466 30.59 -7.58 -18.77
C SER A 466 30.71 -9.10 -18.60
N ILE A 467 29.92 -9.88 -19.33
CA ILE A 467 29.97 -11.36 -19.24
C ILE A 467 31.26 -11.89 -19.87
N GLU A 468 31.73 -11.27 -20.95
CA GLU A 468 32.99 -11.62 -21.61
C GLU A 468 34.21 -11.33 -20.71
N ASP A 469 34.22 -10.18 -20.02
CA ASP A 469 35.24 -9.84 -19.02
C ASP A 469 35.23 -10.84 -17.84
N ASP A 470 34.06 -11.26 -17.38
CA ASP A 470 33.90 -12.27 -16.32
C ASP A 470 34.42 -13.66 -16.75
N LEU A 471 34.22 -14.04 -18.02
CA LEU A 471 34.78 -15.29 -18.58
C LEU A 471 36.31 -15.26 -18.67
N VAL A 472 36.89 -14.11 -19.01
CA VAL A 472 38.34 -13.92 -19.03
C VAL A 472 38.92 -14.08 -17.63
N LEU A 473 38.30 -13.46 -16.61
CA LEU A 473 38.76 -13.59 -15.23
C LEU A 473 38.71 -15.05 -14.74
N ARG A 474 37.62 -15.77 -15.00
CA ARG A 474 37.52 -17.21 -14.67
C ARG A 474 38.58 -18.04 -15.37
N SER A 475 38.85 -17.77 -16.65
CA SER A 475 39.86 -18.49 -17.42
C SER A 475 41.26 -18.34 -16.80
N VAL A 476 41.59 -17.13 -16.32
CA VAL A 476 42.84 -16.87 -15.59
C VAL A 476 42.89 -17.62 -14.25
N GLN A 477 41.79 -17.63 -13.49
CA GLN A 477 41.70 -18.36 -12.22
C GLN A 477 41.86 -19.87 -12.41
N ILE A 478 41.18 -20.43 -13.41
CA ILE A 478 41.29 -21.85 -13.81
C ILE A 478 42.73 -22.18 -14.15
N GLN A 479 43.38 -21.39 -15.00
CA GLN A 479 44.77 -21.61 -15.39
C GLN A 479 45.72 -21.58 -14.18
N ASN A 480 45.53 -20.63 -13.25
CA ASN A 480 46.37 -20.53 -12.06
C ASN A 480 46.21 -21.73 -11.12
N LEU A 481 44.96 -22.18 -10.88
CA LEU A 481 44.70 -23.37 -10.05
C LEU A 481 45.27 -24.63 -10.71
N GLN A 482 45.06 -24.80 -12.02
CA GLN A 482 45.65 -25.91 -12.79
C GLN A 482 47.18 -25.92 -12.70
N GLN A 483 47.84 -24.76 -12.80
CA GLN A 483 49.30 -24.68 -12.69
C GLN A 483 49.79 -25.11 -11.30
N HIS A 484 49.18 -24.59 -10.23
CA HIS A 484 49.59 -24.96 -8.87
C HIS A 484 49.31 -26.44 -8.54
N LEU A 485 48.27 -27.04 -9.12
CA LEU A 485 48.01 -28.47 -9.02
C LEU A 485 49.05 -29.29 -9.80
N LEU A 486 49.45 -28.85 -11.00
CA LEU A 486 50.51 -29.49 -11.78
C LEU A 486 51.88 -29.42 -11.09
N ASP A 487 52.16 -28.32 -10.39
CA ASP A 487 53.39 -28.15 -9.61
C ASP A 487 53.49 -29.16 -8.45
N TYR A 488 52.36 -29.75 -8.03
CA TYR A 488 52.30 -30.82 -7.05
C TYR A 488 52.30 -32.21 -7.71
N ASN A 489 53.47 -32.86 -7.76
CA ASN A 489 53.63 -34.19 -8.35
C ASN A 489 53.26 -35.31 -7.35
N GLU A 490 51.97 -35.60 -7.23
CA GLU A 490 51.43 -36.60 -6.29
C GLU A 490 52.04 -38.00 -6.48
N ASP A 491 52.27 -38.43 -7.72
CA ASP A 491 52.82 -39.76 -8.04
C ASP A 491 54.24 -39.97 -7.52
N THR A 492 55.03 -38.91 -7.45
CA THR A 492 56.41 -38.96 -6.95
C THR A 492 56.43 -38.83 -5.42
N GLU A 493 55.55 -38.02 -4.86
CA GLU A 493 55.39 -37.83 -3.41
C GLU A 493 54.74 -39.05 -2.74
N ALA A 494 53.82 -39.75 -3.40
CA ALA A 494 53.23 -40.99 -2.90
C ALA A 494 54.27 -42.09 -2.69
N LYS A 495 55.23 -42.22 -3.61
CA LYS A 495 56.28 -43.23 -3.56
C LYS A 495 57.30 -42.98 -2.45
N THR A 496 57.59 -41.72 -2.15
CA THR A 496 58.64 -41.32 -1.20
C THR A 496 58.13 -41.01 0.21
N ARG A 497 56.80 -40.98 0.41
CA ARG A 497 56.17 -40.70 1.72
C ARG A 497 56.46 -41.76 2.78
N ILE A 498 56.46 -43.03 2.39
CA ILE A 498 56.76 -44.14 3.32
C ILE A 498 58.24 -44.05 3.78
N ASP A 499 59.13 -43.55 2.91
CA ASP A 499 60.55 -43.40 3.23
C ASP A 499 60.84 -42.33 4.30
N LYS A 500 59.85 -41.48 4.63
CA LYS A 500 59.95 -40.50 5.73
C LYS A 500 59.88 -41.15 7.10
N PHE A 501 59.33 -42.37 7.20
CA PHE A 501 59.32 -43.15 8.43
C PHE A 501 60.65 -43.90 8.58
N GLN A 502 61.43 -43.54 9.60
CA GLN A 502 62.78 -44.10 9.80
C GLN A 502 62.78 -45.31 10.75
N THR A 503 61.71 -45.48 11.54
CA THR A 503 61.60 -46.59 12.51
C THR A 503 60.21 -47.21 12.55
N MET A 504 60.12 -48.46 12.99
CA MET A 504 58.83 -49.14 13.21
C MET A 504 57.95 -48.45 14.27
N ALA A 505 58.55 -47.78 15.25
CA ALA A 505 57.81 -47.01 16.26
C ALA A 505 57.12 -45.79 15.63
N GLU A 506 57.82 -45.10 14.72
CA GLU A 506 57.28 -43.98 13.94
C GLU A 506 56.17 -44.46 13.00
N ALA A 507 56.35 -45.60 12.31
CA ALA A 507 55.31 -46.17 11.44
C ALA A 507 54.05 -46.55 12.23
N LYS A 508 54.20 -47.22 13.38
CA LYS A 508 53.07 -47.58 14.26
C LYS A 508 52.34 -46.33 14.78
N TYR A 509 53.10 -45.29 15.14
CA TYR A 509 52.51 -44.02 15.55
C TYR A 509 51.73 -43.37 14.41
N GLY A 510 52.33 -43.28 13.22
CA GLY A 510 51.71 -42.72 12.04
C GLY A 510 50.39 -43.42 11.70
N ILE A 511 50.38 -44.75 11.67
CA ILE A 511 49.16 -45.53 11.41
C ILE A 511 48.06 -45.21 12.45
N ASN A 512 48.39 -45.17 13.75
CA ASN A 512 47.42 -44.83 14.79
C ASN A 512 46.89 -43.40 14.64
N PHE A 513 47.75 -42.44 14.30
CA PHE A 513 47.36 -41.06 14.03
C PHE A 513 46.41 -40.97 12.83
N LEU A 514 46.72 -41.67 11.73
CA LEU A 514 45.89 -41.73 10.52
C LEU A 514 44.51 -42.32 10.82
N PHE A 515 44.44 -43.43 11.56
CA PHE A 515 43.16 -44.03 11.97
C PHE A 515 42.34 -43.07 12.84
N GLY A 516 42.98 -42.37 13.78
CA GLY A 516 42.33 -41.34 14.60
C GLY A 516 41.75 -40.22 13.73
N LYS A 517 42.52 -39.70 12.79
CA LYS A 517 42.08 -38.66 11.86
C LYS A 517 40.95 -39.12 10.93
N ALA A 518 41.06 -40.32 10.38
CA ALA A 518 40.00 -40.90 9.56
C ALA A 518 38.69 -41.06 10.35
N ALA A 519 38.76 -41.49 11.62
CA ALA A 519 37.60 -41.60 12.49
C ALA A 519 36.96 -40.24 12.82
N GLU A 520 37.78 -39.20 13.04
CA GLU A 520 37.31 -37.82 13.22
C GLU A 520 36.55 -37.32 11.98
N ILE A 521 37.14 -37.47 10.78
CA ILE A 521 36.52 -37.08 9.50
C ILE A 521 35.21 -37.83 9.27
N LEU A 522 35.17 -39.14 9.53
CA LEU A 522 33.94 -39.94 9.40
C LEU A 522 32.84 -39.45 10.36
N LYS A 523 33.20 -39.09 11.59
CA LYS A 523 32.25 -38.53 12.56
C LYS A 523 31.69 -37.19 12.09
N GLU A 524 32.54 -36.31 11.57
CA GLU A 524 32.13 -35.02 11.01
C GLU A 524 31.24 -35.19 9.79
N LYS A 525 31.61 -36.08 8.86
CA LYS A 525 30.79 -36.42 7.68
C LYS A 525 29.39 -36.89 8.07
N VAL A 526 29.28 -37.81 9.04
CA VAL A 526 27.97 -38.28 9.52
C VAL A 526 27.17 -37.13 10.13
N SER A 527 27.80 -36.26 10.92
CA SER A 527 27.11 -35.09 11.49
C SER A 527 26.63 -34.09 10.43
N LEU A 528 27.42 -33.84 9.38
CA LEU A 528 27.02 -32.97 8.27
C LEU A 528 25.90 -33.60 7.45
N GLN A 529 25.97 -34.91 7.20
CA GLN A 529 24.94 -35.63 6.48
C GLN A 529 23.59 -35.59 7.21
N MET A 530 23.58 -35.71 8.54
CA MET A 530 22.36 -35.53 9.34
C MET A 530 21.77 -34.12 9.19
N LYS A 531 22.60 -33.07 9.29
CA LYS A 531 22.15 -31.68 9.10
C LYS A 531 21.61 -31.43 7.70
N LEU A 532 22.22 -32.04 6.69
CA LEU A 532 21.76 -31.94 5.30
C LEU A 532 20.36 -32.55 5.16
N THR A 533 20.12 -33.72 5.74
CA THR A 533 18.79 -34.35 5.74
C THR A 533 17.75 -33.47 6.46
N GLU A 534 18.06 -32.93 7.62
CA GLU A 534 17.18 -31.99 8.34
C GLU A 534 16.84 -30.75 7.49
N LEU A 535 17.84 -30.18 6.80
CA LEU A 535 17.64 -29.01 5.96
C LEU A 535 16.81 -29.33 4.71
N GLN A 536 17.01 -30.52 4.12
CA GLN A 536 16.22 -31.02 3.00
C GLN A 536 14.75 -31.20 3.38
N GLU A 537 14.48 -31.77 4.55
CA GLU A 537 13.12 -31.89 5.09
C GLU A 537 12.48 -30.51 5.28
N HIS A 538 13.17 -29.57 5.93
CA HIS A 538 12.67 -28.20 6.12
C HIS A 538 12.41 -27.47 4.79
N TYR A 539 13.28 -27.67 3.79
CA TYR A 539 13.08 -27.11 2.46
C TYR A 539 11.84 -27.70 1.78
N SER A 540 11.65 -29.02 1.85
CA SER A 540 10.45 -29.70 1.33
C SER A 540 9.18 -29.18 1.99
N GLU A 541 9.17 -29.06 3.32
CA GLU A 541 8.03 -28.51 4.06
C GLU A 541 7.71 -27.05 3.66
N THR A 542 8.75 -26.24 3.44
CA THR A 542 8.59 -24.84 3.02
C THR A 542 8.05 -24.77 1.59
N GLN A 543 8.52 -25.64 0.70
CA GLN A 543 8.05 -25.74 -0.67
C GLN A 543 6.59 -26.21 -0.76
N GLU A 544 6.20 -27.20 0.05
CA GLU A 544 4.80 -27.66 0.17
C GLU A 544 3.89 -26.55 0.71
N LYS A 545 4.35 -25.76 1.69
CA LYS A 545 3.61 -24.57 2.18
C LYS A 545 3.43 -23.51 1.10
N HIS A 546 4.42 -23.30 0.24
CA HIS A 546 4.29 -22.37 -0.88
C HIS A 546 3.38 -22.90 -2.00
N GLN A 547 3.38 -24.21 -2.27
CA GLN A 547 2.48 -24.84 -3.25
C GLN A 547 1.03 -24.81 -2.78
N THR A 548 0.77 -25.18 -1.52
CA THR A 548 -0.59 -25.14 -0.93
C THR A 548 -1.16 -23.73 -0.91
N GLN A 549 -0.37 -22.70 -0.55
CA GLN A 549 -0.79 -21.30 -0.66
C GLN A 549 -1.04 -20.84 -2.11
N GLY A 550 -0.32 -21.42 -3.08
CA GLY A 550 -0.52 -21.18 -4.50
C GLY A 550 -1.75 -21.88 -5.08
N GLU A 551 -2.15 -23.03 -4.54
CA GLU A 551 -3.34 -23.81 -4.93
C GLU A 551 -4.63 -23.30 -4.26
N GLU A 552 -4.55 -22.75 -3.05
CA GLU A 552 -5.69 -22.13 -2.35
C GLU A 552 -6.19 -20.87 -3.08
N ALA A 553 -5.32 -20.13 -3.77
CA ALA A 553 -5.69 -18.92 -4.50
C ALA A 553 -6.66 -19.17 -5.71
N PRO A 554 -6.36 -20.09 -6.65
CA PRO A 554 -7.28 -20.42 -7.74
C PRO A 554 -8.54 -21.14 -7.26
N GLN A 555 -8.48 -21.92 -6.18
CA GLN A 555 -9.65 -22.58 -5.62
C GLN A 555 -10.62 -21.58 -4.99
N MET A 556 -10.08 -20.60 -4.25
CA MET A 556 -10.86 -19.48 -3.72
C MET A 556 -11.42 -18.60 -4.85
N GLN A 557 -10.65 -18.36 -5.92
CA GLN A 557 -11.12 -17.65 -7.12
C GLN A 557 -12.23 -18.41 -7.84
N GLN A 558 -12.11 -19.73 -8.00
CA GLN A 558 -13.14 -20.57 -8.62
C GLN A 558 -14.41 -20.66 -7.77
N ASP A 559 -14.28 -20.62 -6.44
CA ASP A 559 -15.41 -20.49 -5.51
C ASP A 559 -16.07 -19.10 -5.61
N TYR A 560 -15.29 -18.02 -5.73
CA TYR A 560 -15.83 -16.69 -6.01
C TYR A 560 -16.55 -16.64 -7.38
N GLU A 561 -15.98 -17.24 -8.42
CA GLU A 561 -16.60 -17.31 -9.75
C GLU A 561 -17.90 -18.14 -9.73
N LYS A 562 -17.93 -19.26 -9.02
CA LYS A 562 -19.17 -20.05 -8.80
C LYS A 562 -20.22 -19.26 -8.02
N ASN A 563 -19.80 -18.54 -6.98
CA ASN A 563 -20.71 -17.70 -6.20
C ASN A 563 -21.29 -16.57 -7.06
N ILE A 564 -20.46 -15.90 -7.87
CA ILE A 564 -20.90 -14.89 -8.83
C ILE A 564 -21.87 -15.50 -9.85
N ALA A 565 -21.59 -16.69 -10.39
CA ALA A 565 -22.47 -17.38 -11.32
C ALA A 565 -23.82 -17.76 -10.68
N SER A 566 -23.81 -18.22 -9.42
CA SER A 566 -25.02 -18.49 -8.63
C SER A 566 -25.86 -17.23 -8.44
N PHE A 567 -25.24 -16.12 -8.03
CA PHE A 567 -25.92 -14.83 -7.89
C PHE A 567 -26.46 -14.31 -9.22
N MET A 568 -25.73 -14.49 -10.33
CA MET A 568 -26.19 -14.08 -11.67
C MET A 568 -27.42 -14.87 -12.13
N ILE A 569 -27.49 -16.17 -11.81
CA ILE A 569 -28.67 -17.01 -12.07
C ILE A 569 -29.86 -16.54 -11.22
N GLU A 570 -29.63 -16.23 -9.94
CA GLU A 570 -30.64 -15.73 -9.00
C GLU A 570 -31.22 -14.37 -9.43
N ILE A 571 -30.36 -13.46 -9.91
CA ILE A 571 -30.77 -12.17 -10.50
C ILE A 571 -31.57 -12.38 -11.79
N SER A 572 -31.20 -13.36 -12.61
CA SER A 572 -31.95 -13.66 -13.85
C SER A 572 -33.32 -14.27 -13.59
N GLY A 573 -33.48 -15.05 -12.52
CA GLY A 573 -34.76 -15.62 -12.07
C GLY A 573 -35.74 -14.57 -11.53
N ASN A 574 -35.23 -13.45 -11.00
CA ASN A 574 -36.05 -12.33 -10.52
C ASN A 574 -36.59 -11.41 -11.63
N LYS A 575 -36.22 -11.61 -12.91
CA LYS A 575 -36.72 -10.78 -14.03
C LYS A 575 -38.24 -10.80 -14.16
N ASP A 576 -38.88 -11.92 -13.84
CA ASP A 576 -40.35 -12.03 -13.86
C ASP A 576 -41.03 -11.26 -12.70
N SER A 577 -40.30 -11.05 -11.59
CA SER A 577 -40.74 -10.22 -10.46
C SER A 577 -40.64 -8.74 -10.80
N PHE A 578 -39.53 -8.31 -11.40
CA PHE A 578 -39.32 -6.92 -11.81
C PHE A 578 -40.28 -6.47 -12.91
N ALA A 579 -40.62 -7.33 -13.88
CA ALA A 579 -41.63 -7.00 -14.90
C ALA A 579 -43.03 -6.81 -14.31
N LYS A 580 -43.35 -7.52 -13.21
CA LYS A 580 -44.63 -7.41 -12.51
C LYS A 580 -44.68 -6.15 -11.64
N GLU A 581 -43.56 -5.78 -11.04
CA GLU A 581 -43.37 -4.56 -10.25
C GLU A 581 -43.41 -3.31 -11.15
N GLU A 582 -42.75 -3.33 -12.31
CA GLU A 582 -42.84 -2.27 -13.33
C GLU A 582 -44.27 -2.13 -13.88
N SER A 583 -44.99 -3.25 -14.07
CA SER A 583 -46.39 -3.22 -14.48
C SER A 583 -47.33 -2.66 -13.40
N LEU A 584 -47.06 -2.95 -12.12
CA LEU A 584 -47.80 -2.38 -10.99
C LEU A 584 -47.50 -0.88 -10.82
N GLN A 585 -46.24 -0.47 -11.03
CA GLN A 585 -45.83 0.94 -10.93
C GLN A 585 -46.46 1.78 -12.04
N ASN A 586 -46.51 1.27 -13.26
CA ASN A 586 -47.22 1.92 -14.37
C ASN A 586 -48.74 1.98 -14.12
N GLN A 587 -49.34 0.97 -13.47
CA GLN A 587 -50.75 1.01 -13.09
C GLN A 587 -51.03 2.02 -11.96
N ILE A 588 -50.11 2.19 -11.01
CA ILE A 588 -50.21 3.19 -9.95
C ILE A 588 -50.11 4.59 -10.54
N GLU A 589 -49.16 4.84 -11.45
CA GLU A 589 -48.99 6.13 -12.12
C GLU A 589 -50.23 6.48 -12.98
N GLU A 590 -50.84 5.51 -13.65
CA GLU A 590 -52.09 5.73 -14.40
C GLU A 590 -53.27 6.05 -13.48
N VAL A 591 -53.33 5.45 -12.28
CA VAL A 591 -54.36 5.77 -11.29
C VAL A 591 -54.13 7.16 -10.71
N GLU A 592 -52.89 7.54 -10.41
CA GLU A 592 -52.51 8.86 -9.90
C GLU A 592 -52.93 9.97 -10.88
N ILE A 593 -52.62 9.80 -12.16
CA ILE A 593 -53.04 10.73 -13.22
C ILE A 593 -54.57 10.84 -13.28
N LYS A 594 -55.30 9.72 -13.23
CA LYS A 594 -56.78 9.74 -13.23
C LYS A 594 -57.37 10.40 -11.98
N THR A 595 -56.76 10.23 -10.81
CA THR A 595 -57.20 10.94 -9.60
C THR A 595 -56.97 12.44 -9.71
N GLU A 596 -55.89 12.87 -10.35
CA GLU A 596 -55.63 14.30 -10.54
C GLU A 596 -56.54 14.90 -11.61
N GLU A 597 -56.82 14.17 -12.70
CA GLU A 597 -57.84 14.56 -13.69
C GLU A 597 -59.24 14.65 -13.07
N LEU A 598 -59.62 13.72 -12.17
CA LEU A 598 -60.88 13.79 -11.43
C LEU A 598 -60.92 14.94 -10.43
N ARG A 599 -59.77 15.29 -9.83
CA ARG A 599 -59.64 16.44 -8.93
C ARG A 599 -59.83 17.76 -9.69
N GLU A 600 -59.19 17.91 -10.86
CA GLU A 600 -59.40 19.06 -11.74
C GLU A 600 -60.85 19.13 -12.23
N GLN A 601 -61.46 18.00 -12.60
CA GLN A 601 -62.88 17.96 -12.99
C GLN A 601 -63.82 18.34 -11.83
N LEU A 602 -63.50 17.98 -10.59
CA LEU A 602 -64.25 18.39 -9.40
C LEU A 602 -64.10 19.89 -9.11
N GLU A 603 -62.92 20.46 -9.31
CA GLU A 603 -62.70 21.92 -9.22
C GLU A 603 -63.45 22.68 -10.34
N ASP A 604 -63.49 22.14 -11.55
CA ASP A 604 -64.26 22.69 -12.67
C ASP A 604 -65.79 22.61 -12.41
N VAL A 605 -66.29 21.51 -11.85
CA VAL A 605 -67.71 21.39 -11.46
C VAL A 605 -68.06 22.33 -10.31
N PHE A 606 -67.19 22.47 -9.30
CA PHE A 606 -67.40 23.38 -8.18
C PHE A 606 -67.43 24.86 -8.62
N THR A 607 -66.59 25.23 -9.59
CA THR A 607 -66.61 26.57 -10.18
C THR A 607 -67.80 26.79 -11.12
N GLN A 608 -68.28 25.75 -11.80
CA GLN A 608 -69.49 25.79 -12.63
C GLN A 608 -70.77 25.90 -11.79
N GLU A 609 -70.83 25.23 -10.64
CA GLU A 609 -71.92 25.28 -9.66
C GLU A 609 -71.96 26.63 -8.92
N GLN A 610 -70.80 27.26 -8.65
CA GLN A 610 -70.73 28.65 -8.17
C GLN A 610 -71.20 29.69 -9.21
N LEU A 611 -71.06 29.41 -10.51
CA LEU A 611 -71.57 30.27 -11.59
C LEU A 611 -73.07 30.04 -11.87
N GLN A 612 -73.59 28.84 -11.62
CA GLN A 612 -75.04 28.53 -11.70
C GLN A 612 -75.80 29.09 -10.50
N THR A 613 -75.27 28.97 -9.27
CA THR A 613 -75.87 29.56 -8.07
C THR A 613 -75.94 31.10 -8.14
N GLN A 614 -74.92 31.77 -8.70
CA GLN A 614 -74.97 33.22 -8.95
C GLN A 614 -75.88 33.63 -10.14
N GLY A 615 -76.27 32.69 -11.01
CA GLY A 615 -77.21 32.91 -12.12
C GLY A 615 -78.67 32.63 -11.76
N GLU A 616 -78.92 31.66 -10.88
CA GLU A 616 -80.27 31.26 -10.44
C GLU A 616 -80.78 32.14 -9.27
N GLU A 617 -79.89 32.74 -8.47
CA GLU A 617 -80.24 33.74 -7.44
C GLU A 617 -80.65 35.12 -8.01
N ALA A 618 -80.52 35.35 -9.33
CA ALA A 618 -80.92 36.59 -10.00
C ALA A 618 -82.31 36.54 -10.67
N GLU A 619 -83.03 35.41 -10.65
CA GLU A 619 -84.35 35.29 -11.32
C GLU A 619 -85.45 34.57 -10.48
N GLN A 620 -85.17 34.15 -9.24
CA GLN A 620 -86.17 33.54 -8.32
C GLN A 620 -86.35 34.26 -6.97
N ILE A 621 -85.84 35.47 -6.82
CA ILE A 621 -86.05 36.31 -5.62
C ILE A 621 -86.96 37.50 -5.97
N PRO A 622 -88.25 37.27 -6.31
CA PRO A 622 -89.26 38.21 -5.79
C PRO A 622 -90.64 37.63 -5.40
N GLU A 623 -90.88 36.31 -5.30
CA GLU A 623 -92.25 35.82 -4.99
C GLU A 623 -92.43 35.08 -3.64
N GLU A 624 -91.38 34.53 -3.02
CA GLU A 624 -91.56 33.74 -1.76
C GLU A 624 -91.22 34.52 -0.46
N TYR A 625 -90.54 35.67 -0.58
CA TYR A 625 -90.15 36.49 0.59
C TYR A 625 -91.06 37.72 0.82
N GLU A 626 -91.79 38.20 -0.20
CA GLU A 626 -92.84 39.21 0.01
C GLU A 626 -94.08 38.63 0.72
N GLU A 627 -94.41 37.36 0.50
CA GLU A 627 -95.58 36.72 1.12
C GLU A 627 -95.35 36.38 2.61
N LYS A 628 -94.14 35.95 2.99
CA LYS A 628 -93.77 35.65 4.39
C LYS A 628 -93.56 36.91 5.24
N ILE A 629 -93.05 38.00 4.65
CA ILE A 629 -92.92 39.30 5.35
C ILE A 629 -94.30 39.94 5.57
N THR A 630 -95.24 39.77 4.63
CA THR A 630 -96.62 40.29 4.76
C THR A 630 -97.43 39.54 5.83
N VAL A 631 -97.25 38.22 5.98
CA VAL A 631 -97.91 37.43 7.03
C VAL A 631 -97.38 37.78 8.43
N LEU A 632 -96.07 38.00 8.58
CA LEU A 632 -95.46 38.40 9.86
C LEU A 632 -95.84 39.84 10.28
N PHE A 633 -96.01 40.77 9.33
CA PHE A 633 -96.48 42.13 9.64
C PHE A 633 -97.95 42.18 10.07
N THR A 634 -98.79 41.28 9.56
CA THR A 634 -100.20 41.14 9.96
C THR A 634 -100.34 40.52 11.36
N GLN A 635 -99.49 39.54 11.71
CA GLN A 635 -99.51 38.90 13.03
C GLN A 635 -98.91 39.78 14.15
N ILE A 636 -98.01 40.69 13.82
CA ILE A 636 -97.49 41.71 14.75
C ILE A 636 -98.50 42.87 14.94
N SER A 637 -99.30 43.19 13.92
CA SER A 637 -100.35 44.23 14.03
C SER A 637 -101.61 43.76 14.78
N GLU A 638 -101.87 42.45 14.88
CA GLU A 638 -103.01 41.89 15.61
C GLU A 638 -102.71 41.56 17.09
N SER A 639 -101.46 41.72 17.55
CA SER A 639 -101.04 41.40 18.93
C SER A 639 -100.69 42.63 19.79
N GLU A 640 -100.72 43.85 19.24
CA GLU A 640 -100.59 45.11 20.02
C GLU A 640 -101.94 45.79 20.36
N ASP A 641 -103.08 45.29 19.85
CA ASP A 641 -104.43 45.76 20.23
C ASP A 641 -105.15 44.76 21.14
N SER A 642 -104.62 44.53 22.35
CA SER A 642 -105.45 44.17 23.54
C SER A 642 -104.63 44.15 24.83
N VAL A 643 -104.07 45.31 25.20
CA VAL A 643 -103.81 45.62 26.61
C VAL A 643 -105.06 46.28 27.20
N ALA A 644 -105.91 45.47 27.84
CA ALA A 644 -106.71 45.92 28.97
C ALA A 644 -106.88 44.75 29.94
N GLU A 645 -106.31 44.96 31.13
CA GLU A 645 -106.58 44.31 32.42
C GLU A 645 -105.90 42.96 32.76
N GLU A 646 -105.12 43.08 33.83
CA GLU A 646 -104.78 42.10 34.88
C GLU A 646 -103.61 41.11 34.67
N GLU A 647 -102.53 41.44 35.42
CA GLU A 647 -101.58 40.60 36.17
C GLU A 647 -100.90 39.39 35.48
N ALA A 648 -99.57 39.47 35.45
CA ALA A 648 -98.58 38.43 35.16
C ALA A 648 -98.77 37.15 36.02
N PRO A 649 -98.01 36.03 35.84
CA PRO A 649 -96.74 35.92 35.11
C PRO A 649 -96.37 34.54 34.46
N HIS A 650 -95.23 34.57 33.75
CA HIS A 650 -94.17 33.56 33.73
C HIS A 650 -94.54 32.07 33.64
N ASN A 651 -94.74 31.56 32.42
CA ASN A 651 -94.31 30.18 32.13
C ASN A 651 -94.12 29.83 30.64
N GLN A 652 -94.19 30.80 29.71
CA GLN A 652 -94.07 30.54 28.26
C GLN A 652 -92.90 31.28 27.59
N ILE A 653 -92.18 32.14 28.32
CA ILE A 653 -90.94 32.79 27.85
C ILE A 653 -89.73 31.88 28.14
N GLU A 654 -89.78 31.14 29.25
CA GLU A 654 -88.72 30.20 29.67
C GLU A 654 -88.62 28.98 28.73
N GLU A 655 -89.74 28.56 28.10
CA GLU A 655 -89.75 27.45 27.14
C GLU A 655 -89.21 27.83 25.74
N VAL A 656 -89.14 29.13 25.44
CA VAL A 656 -88.57 29.68 24.20
C VAL A 656 -87.08 30.00 24.36
N GLU A 657 -86.65 30.43 25.55
CA GLU A 657 -85.21 30.60 25.87
C GLU A 657 -84.46 29.27 25.91
N ILE A 658 -85.06 28.20 26.46
CA ILE A 658 -84.46 26.85 26.50
C ILE A 658 -84.25 26.26 25.08
N LYS A 659 -85.19 26.50 24.16
CA LYS A 659 -85.06 26.04 22.75
C LYS A 659 -84.01 26.81 21.94
N ILE A 660 -83.67 28.03 22.35
CA ILE A 660 -82.60 28.82 21.73
C ILE A 660 -81.23 28.36 22.26
N GLU A 661 -81.12 27.94 23.52
CA GLU A 661 -79.89 27.37 24.10
C GLU A 661 -79.55 25.98 23.54
N GLU A 662 -80.54 25.08 23.38
CA GLU A 662 -80.32 23.74 22.80
C GLU A 662 -79.83 23.80 21.33
N LEU A 663 -80.34 24.76 20.54
CA LEU A 663 -79.87 25.01 19.16
C LEU A 663 -78.49 25.68 19.11
N GLY A 664 -78.08 26.36 20.19
CA GLY A 664 -76.75 26.95 20.33
C GLY A 664 -75.65 25.91 20.62
N GLU A 665 -75.96 24.89 21.43
CA GLU A 665 -75.03 23.82 21.78
C GLU A 665 -74.77 22.84 20.60
N GLU A 666 -75.80 22.51 19.81
CA GLU A 666 -75.63 21.70 18.58
C GLU A 666 -74.79 22.42 17.51
N LEU A 667 -74.85 23.75 17.46
CA LEU A 667 -73.98 24.56 16.60
C LEU A 667 -72.55 24.71 17.14
N GLN A 668 -72.25 24.37 18.40
CA GLN A 668 -70.90 24.52 18.94
C GLN A 668 -70.06 23.24 18.79
N ASP A 669 -70.67 22.06 18.86
CA ASP A 669 -70.01 20.77 18.62
C ASP A 669 -69.57 20.58 17.15
N VAL A 670 -70.37 21.06 16.19
CA VAL A 670 -70.06 21.03 14.75
C VAL A 670 -68.87 21.93 14.38
N PHE A 671 -68.60 22.98 15.16
CA PHE A 671 -67.47 23.89 14.94
C PHE A 671 -66.17 23.46 15.65
N SER A 672 -66.23 22.61 16.69
CA SER A 672 -65.03 22.08 17.36
C SER A 672 -64.33 20.96 16.60
N GLU A 673 -65.05 20.07 15.92
CA GLU A 673 -64.44 18.96 15.15
C GLU A 673 -63.69 19.45 13.90
N ASN A 674 -64.13 20.56 13.28
CA ASN A 674 -63.47 21.16 12.12
C ASN A 674 -62.22 22.00 12.43
N SER A 675 -61.90 22.24 13.72
CA SER A 675 -60.73 23.03 14.14
C SER A 675 -59.47 22.20 14.47
N SER A 676 -59.65 20.90 14.78
CA SER A 676 -58.54 19.99 15.13
C SER A 676 -57.88 19.34 13.90
N VAL A 677 -58.58 19.24 12.76
CA VAL A 677 -58.05 18.69 11.51
C VAL A 677 -57.18 19.69 10.73
N LYS A 678 -57.33 21.00 10.97
CA LYS A 678 -56.52 22.05 10.32
C LYS A 678 -55.16 22.35 10.98
N ARG A 679 -54.94 22.01 12.25
CA ARG A 679 -53.65 22.29 12.94
C ARG A 679 -52.59 21.20 12.78
N SER A 680 -52.99 19.96 12.48
CA SER A 680 -52.03 18.85 12.30
C SER A 680 -51.36 18.82 10.92
N VAL A 681 -51.86 19.59 9.94
CA VAL A 681 -51.33 19.58 8.56
C VAL A 681 -50.36 20.76 8.30
N ASP A 682 -50.44 21.84 9.09
CA ASP A 682 -49.59 23.04 8.91
C ASP A 682 -48.23 22.98 9.63
N ASP A 683 -48.07 22.17 10.69
CA ASP A 683 -46.79 22.06 11.43
C ASP A 683 -45.77 21.09 10.77
N ASP A 684 -46.22 20.14 9.95
CA ASP A 684 -45.33 19.21 9.24
C ASP A 684 -44.80 19.76 7.90
N PHE A 685 -45.40 20.83 7.35
CA PHE A 685 -44.95 21.42 6.08
C PHE A 685 -43.92 22.58 6.23
N LYS A 686 -43.69 23.11 7.45
CA LYS A 686 -42.75 24.24 7.68
C LYS A 686 -41.39 23.86 8.29
N ARG A 687 -41.17 22.60 8.71
CA ARG A 687 -39.91 22.18 9.35
C ARG A 687 -38.84 21.62 8.38
N CYS A 688 -39.15 21.49 7.09
CA CYS A 688 -38.22 20.91 6.08
C CYS A 688 -37.53 21.92 5.14
N SER A 689 -37.54 23.23 5.42
CA SER A 689 -37.02 24.21 4.43
C SER A 689 -36.04 25.27 4.92
N ASN A 690 -35.51 25.27 6.15
CA ASN A 690 -34.46 26.24 6.53
C ASN A 690 -33.56 25.72 7.67
N GLU A 691 -32.35 25.26 7.30
CA GLU A 691 -31.09 25.21 8.08
C GLU A 691 -30.08 24.44 7.19
N ASP A 692 -28.89 24.87 6.78
CA ASP A 692 -28.17 26.13 6.79
C ASP A 692 -26.97 25.91 5.84
N HIS A 693 -26.64 26.89 4.98
CA HIS A 693 -25.32 26.98 4.35
C HIS A 693 -24.83 28.42 4.53
N ASN A 694 -23.99 28.66 5.54
CA ASN A 694 -22.94 29.66 5.41
C ASN A 694 -21.77 29.45 6.42
N PRO A 695 -20.52 29.79 6.04
CA PRO A 695 -19.28 29.24 6.57
C PRO A 695 -18.71 30.02 7.77
N PRO A 696 -17.72 29.45 8.49
CA PRO A 696 -17.17 30.11 9.67
C PRO A 696 -16.02 31.08 9.30
N ARG A 697 -16.20 32.35 9.69
CA ARG A 697 -15.11 33.34 9.80
C ARG A 697 -14.52 33.35 11.22
N LYS A 698 -13.28 32.88 11.33
CA LYS A 698 -12.14 33.42 12.11
C LYS A 698 -12.44 34.50 13.19
N ARG A 699 -12.09 34.22 14.47
CA ARG A 699 -10.94 34.80 15.25
C ARG A 699 -11.14 34.86 16.78
N LYS A 700 -10.06 34.48 17.50
CA LYS A 700 -9.49 35.07 18.76
C LYS A 700 -10.37 35.00 20.03
N ARG A 701 -9.87 34.83 21.26
CA ARG A 701 -8.55 34.80 21.91
C ARG A 701 -8.81 34.50 23.40
N LYS A 702 -7.83 33.89 24.09
CA LYS A 702 -7.51 34.02 25.54
C LYS A 702 -8.58 33.51 26.52
N ASP A 703 -8.26 32.90 27.66
CA ASP A 703 -7.08 33.02 28.53
C ASP A 703 -6.40 31.68 28.86
#